data_AF-A0A6A6WCL8-F1
#
_entry.id   AF-A0A6A6WCL8-F1
#
_cell.length_a   1.000
_cell.length_b   1.000
_cell.length_c   1.000
_cell.angle_alpha   90.00
_cell.angle_beta   90.00
_cell.angle_gamma   90.00
#
_symmetry.space_group_name_H-M   'P 1'
#
loop_
_entity.id
_entity.type
_entity.pdbx_description
1 polymer ?
#
loop_
_entity_poly.entity_id
_entity_poly.type
_entity_poly.pdbx_seq_one_letter_code
_entity_poly.pdbx_strand_id
1 'polypeptide(L)'
;MADSQTVGSATPKRSRDEFEKDGAVTNPGDDDDASSSDDDDDFGPAPLAATAPPKKKRKLPYQKLYVAALPSSARYSRSLMHRDQLSFLTLTPHSDFLITSSVDGIVKFWKKTPGALEFVKEFRSHVGEIRAVSVSVDGRSYATCGADRSVKIFDVATFDLLAMLKLEYVPGCVCWVHGGKGARFPLLAVADAESAVVRIYDGRGENLEPLHVIGSLHRKPVTLMAYNKEYDCVVSADEGGMLEYWRPSGSYEKPESVWQMKSATNLFEFKKAKAVPTSLTISPTGTQFATFSFPDRKVRVFDFATGKLLRTYDESIQTIEEMQQAGTAAARIDDIEFARRIAVERDLDQPAVRTRLNVVFDETGHFILYGSLYGVKVVNTLTNRVMKLYGKDEPFRALNLALYQGQPDKKAVVTVEMAASENPLLQEAEARDAMLAATGAGKVRFYMFTNVSEITKSTRDIQNEKPTPQSALSLSLSKLPTTQPPQTGTTAILHTTLGDITLLLNPLAAPLAVENFTTHARNTYYNNTPFHRIIPKFMIQTGDPLGDGTGGESIWAGPPHNKPYFRDEIALDVLRHDRPYTVSMANSGPDSNGSQFFITTGKAEWLDGKHTAFGRAVAGLDVVHRIEGVRCWRERPEVDVRIVDVEIL
;
A
#
# COMPACT_ATOMS: atom_id res chain seq x y z
N MET A 1 36.16 56.46 55.22
CA MET A 1 37.35 55.61 55.01
C MET A 1 37.38 55.36 53.51
N ALA A 2 38.16 56.14 52.76
CA ALA A 2 39.60 55.96 52.56
C ALA A 2 39.86 54.79 51.57
N ASP A 3 40.49 54.98 50.41
CA ASP A 3 40.94 56.25 49.84
C ASP A 3 41.10 56.22 48.29
N SER A 4 41.60 57.32 47.74
CA SER A 4 42.03 57.61 46.36
C SER A 4 42.57 56.42 45.49
N GLN A 5 42.62 56.46 44.15
CA GLN A 5 42.97 57.61 43.30
C GLN A 5 42.59 57.43 41.79
N THR A 6 42.58 58.56 41.07
CA THR A 6 42.62 58.90 39.61
C THR A 6 43.17 57.87 38.59
N VAL A 7 42.98 57.95 37.25
CA VAL A 7 42.83 59.04 36.24
C VAL A 7 41.85 58.54 35.13
N GLY A 8 40.95 59.32 34.49
CA GLY A 8 41.16 60.23 33.33
C GLY A 8 41.55 59.50 32.03
N SER A 9 41.14 59.89 30.81
CA SER A 9 40.62 61.18 30.32
C SER A 9 39.57 61.06 29.19
N ALA A 10 38.92 62.19 28.84
CA ALA A 10 37.75 62.30 27.97
C ALA A 10 37.96 62.06 26.46
N THR A 11 36.84 61.74 25.78
CA THR A 11 36.68 61.73 24.32
C THR A 11 36.64 63.15 23.72
N PRO A 12 37.39 63.45 22.65
CA PRO A 12 37.10 64.57 21.77
C PRO A 12 36.02 64.20 20.74
N LYS A 13 35.08 65.11 20.47
CA LYS A 13 34.13 64.97 19.34
C LYS A 13 34.89 65.30 18.04
N ARG A 14 34.72 64.47 17.00
CA ARG A 14 35.11 64.86 15.62
C ARG A 14 33.97 65.57 14.89
N SER A 15 34.32 66.33 13.87
CA SER A 15 33.43 67.21 13.09
C SER A 15 32.69 66.47 11.97
N ARG A 16 31.74 67.17 11.32
CA ARG A 16 30.76 66.60 10.38
C ARG A 16 31.33 66.28 8.99
N ASP A 17 32.61 66.60 8.74
CA ASP A 17 33.26 66.51 7.43
C ASP A 17 34.11 65.23 7.24
N GLU A 18 34.12 64.32 8.23
CA GLU A 18 34.82 63.03 8.16
C GLU A 18 33.95 61.86 7.64
N PHE A 19 32.77 62.15 7.07
CA PHE A 19 31.80 61.11 6.67
C PHE A 19 31.82 60.74 5.17
N GLU A 20 32.66 61.37 4.35
CA GLU A 20 32.74 61.15 2.89
C GLU A 20 34.16 60.87 2.38
N LYS A 21 34.85 59.89 2.99
CA LYS A 21 35.97 59.11 2.41
C LYS A 21 36.43 58.00 3.37
N ASP A 22 35.85 56.81 3.23
CA ASP A 22 36.52 55.49 3.29
C ASP A 22 35.47 54.38 3.29
N GLY A 23 35.67 53.33 2.48
CA GLY A 23 34.66 52.27 2.33
C GLY A 23 34.76 51.35 1.10
N ALA A 24 35.95 51.15 0.54
CA ALA A 24 36.14 50.31 -0.66
C ALA A 24 37.46 49.52 -0.62
N VAL A 25 37.49 48.44 0.17
CA VAL A 25 38.62 47.47 0.24
C VAL A 25 38.08 46.04 0.24
N THR A 26 37.97 45.49 -0.98
CA THR A 26 38.54 44.22 -1.45
C THR A 26 38.90 43.12 -0.42
N ASN A 27 38.32 41.93 -0.60
CA ASN A 27 38.85 40.65 -0.08
C ASN A 27 39.99 40.10 -0.98
N PRO A 28 41.02 39.43 -0.44
CA PRO A 28 41.85 38.44 -1.17
C PRO A 28 41.02 37.16 -1.47
N GLY A 29 41.31 36.40 -2.55
CA GLY A 29 42.39 35.41 -2.61
C GLY A 29 41.89 34.09 -2.00
N ASP A 30 41.45 33.03 -2.71
CA ASP A 30 41.91 32.44 -3.99
C ASP A 30 43.38 32.00 -3.97
N ASP A 31 43.60 30.69 -3.85
CA ASP A 31 44.70 29.87 -4.38
C ASP A 31 44.47 28.38 -4.04
N ASP A 32 44.06 27.57 -5.03
CA ASP A 32 44.67 26.27 -5.40
C ASP A 32 43.87 25.60 -6.55
N ASP A 33 44.56 24.92 -7.46
CA ASP A 33 44.16 24.85 -8.87
C ASP A 33 44.12 23.41 -9.49
N ALA A 34 43.80 23.36 -10.79
CA ALA A 34 44.22 22.37 -11.81
C ALA A 34 43.32 21.17 -12.20
N SER A 35 42.63 21.36 -13.34
CA SER A 35 42.55 20.42 -14.50
C SER A 35 41.60 19.19 -14.42
N SER A 36 41.14 18.57 -15.53
CA SER A 36 41.40 18.78 -16.97
C SER A 36 40.19 18.42 -17.89
N SER A 37 40.01 19.19 -18.98
CA SER A 37 39.53 18.82 -20.36
C SER A 37 38.12 18.16 -20.56
N ASP A 38 37.44 18.22 -21.72
CA ASP A 38 37.69 18.79 -23.07
C ASP A 38 36.42 19.48 -23.68
N ASP A 39 36.66 20.56 -24.46
CA ASP A 39 36.02 21.19 -25.66
C ASP A 39 34.72 20.56 -26.29
N ASP A 40 33.63 21.28 -26.67
CA ASP A 40 33.33 22.37 -27.67
C ASP A 40 33.01 21.87 -29.12
N ASP A 41 32.14 22.46 -29.97
CA ASP A 41 31.29 23.69 -29.94
C ASP A 41 29.75 23.37 -29.99
N ASP A 42 28.85 23.56 -30.99
CA ASP A 42 28.87 24.07 -32.39
C ASP A 42 27.66 25.01 -32.70
N PHE A 43 27.92 26.32 -32.75
CA PHE A 43 27.30 27.44 -33.51
C PHE A 43 25.76 27.64 -33.69
N GLY A 44 25.33 28.89 -33.42
CA GLY A 44 24.10 29.49 -33.96
C GLY A 44 23.88 30.96 -33.53
N PRO A 45 23.51 31.90 -34.42
CA PRO A 45 23.40 33.33 -34.07
C PRO A 45 22.12 33.66 -33.27
N ALA A 46 22.26 34.55 -32.28
CA ALA A 46 21.24 34.78 -31.25
C ALA A 46 20.14 35.81 -31.65
N PRO A 47 18.90 35.65 -31.12
CA PRO A 47 17.94 36.73 -30.98
C PRO A 47 17.98 37.38 -29.58
N LEU A 48 17.77 38.69 -29.52
CA LEU A 48 17.77 39.47 -28.28
C LEU A 48 16.49 39.27 -27.45
N ALA A 49 16.63 38.67 -26.27
CA ALA A 49 15.61 38.72 -25.20
C ALA A 49 16.31 38.79 -23.83
N ALA A 50 15.82 39.64 -22.93
CA ALA A 50 16.53 39.99 -21.70
C ALA A 50 16.73 38.80 -20.75
N THR A 51 17.98 38.35 -20.59
CA THR A 51 18.37 37.30 -19.65
C THR A 51 18.31 37.82 -18.21
N ALA A 52 17.17 37.60 -17.54
CA ALA A 52 17.10 37.69 -16.10
C ALA A 52 18.18 36.76 -15.49
N PRO A 53 19.00 37.23 -14.53
CA PRO A 53 20.15 36.46 -14.04
C PRO A 53 19.70 35.11 -13.48
N PRO A 54 20.43 34.01 -13.75
CA PRO A 54 20.00 32.67 -13.38
C PRO A 54 19.84 32.58 -11.86
N LYS A 55 18.57 32.52 -11.40
CA LYS A 55 18.20 32.52 -9.98
C LYS A 55 19.05 31.47 -9.23
N LYS A 56 19.90 31.92 -8.29
CA LYS A 56 20.81 31.06 -7.54
C LYS A 56 20.07 29.81 -7.05
N LYS A 57 20.42 28.64 -7.60
CA LYS A 57 19.73 27.38 -7.36
C LYS A 57 19.74 27.12 -5.85
N ARG A 58 18.57 27.09 -5.20
CA ARG A 58 18.45 26.81 -3.76
C ARG A 58 19.08 25.42 -3.50
N LYS A 59 20.24 25.39 -2.84
CA LYS A 59 20.84 24.17 -2.30
C LYS A 59 20.33 23.98 -0.87
N LEU A 60 20.15 22.73 -0.44
CA LEU A 60 19.88 22.42 0.96
C LEU A 60 21.22 22.34 1.70
N PRO A 61 21.42 23.05 2.84
CA PRO A 61 22.60 22.84 3.68
C PRO A 61 22.70 21.38 4.11
N TYR A 62 23.93 20.86 4.24
CA TYR A 62 24.21 19.49 4.73
C TYR A 62 23.50 18.35 3.97
N GLN A 63 23.06 18.59 2.71
CA GLN A 63 22.31 17.63 1.90
C GLN A 63 23.00 16.27 1.72
N LYS A 64 24.34 16.21 1.72
CA LYS A 64 25.10 14.93 1.70
C LYS A 64 24.77 14.09 2.93
N LEU A 65 24.85 14.67 4.13
CA LEU A 65 24.62 14.02 5.42
C LEU A 65 23.20 13.46 5.53
N TYR A 66 22.19 14.26 5.18
CA TYR A 66 20.79 13.81 5.23
C TYR A 66 20.49 12.68 4.22
N VAL A 67 21.22 12.60 3.10
CA VAL A 67 21.10 11.50 2.13
C VAL A 67 21.87 10.25 2.58
N ALA A 68 22.95 10.40 3.36
CA ALA A 68 23.66 9.30 4.01
C ALA A 68 22.85 8.66 5.14
N ALA A 69 22.05 9.44 5.88
CA ALA A 69 21.11 8.96 6.89
C ALA A 69 19.89 8.20 6.32
N LEU A 70 19.81 7.98 5.01
CA LEU A 70 18.81 7.14 4.34
C LEU A 70 19.50 5.88 3.79
N PRO A 71 18.83 4.70 3.74
CA PRO A 71 19.44 3.43 3.35
C PRO A 71 20.32 3.54 2.09
N SER A 72 21.52 2.96 2.12
CA SER A 72 22.48 3.07 1.01
C SER A 72 22.05 2.27 -0.23
N SER A 73 21.52 1.06 -0.04
CA SER A 73 21.21 0.13 -1.13
C SER A 73 19.87 0.44 -1.81
N ALA A 74 19.89 0.53 -3.14
CA ALA A 74 18.68 0.74 -3.96
C ALA A 74 17.82 -0.54 -4.10
N ARG A 75 18.33 -1.72 -3.73
CA ARG A 75 17.63 -3.02 -3.79
C ARG A 75 17.29 -3.50 -2.38
N TYR A 76 16.21 -4.27 -2.24
CA TYR A 76 15.87 -4.82 -0.92
C TYR A 76 16.88 -5.91 -0.54
N SER A 77 17.42 -5.84 0.67
CA SER A 77 18.36 -6.82 1.20
C SER A 77 17.66 -8.08 1.68
N ARG A 78 16.41 -7.95 2.13
CA ARG A 78 15.61 -9.04 2.70
C ARG A 78 14.12 -8.79 2.51
N SER A 79 13.34 -9.84 2.28
CA SER A 79 11.87 -9.81 2.33
C SER A 79 11.35 -10.88 3.29
N LEU A 80 10.22 -10.60 3.93
CA LEU A 80 9.60 -11.44 4.97
C LEU A 80 8.12 -11.64 4.64
N MET A 81 7.70 -12.91 4.64
CA MET A 81 6.33 -13.31 4.31
C MET A 81 5.37 -13.12 5.48
N HIS A 82 4.10 -12.97 5.13
CA HIS A 82 2.98 -13.00 6.06
C HIS A 82 2.02 -14.14 5.67
N ARG A 83 0.94 -14.30 6.44
CA ARG A 83 -0.16 -15.22 6.12
C ARG A 83 -1.09 -14.65 5.05
N ASP A 84 -1.29 -13.33 5.06
CA ASP A 84 -2.12 -12.62 4.09
C ASP A 84 -1.53 -11.25 3.71
N GLN A 85 -2.20 -10.47 2.86
CA GLN A 85 -1.70 -9.16 2.45
C GLN A 85 -1.60 -8.17 3.63
N LEU A 86 -0.50 -7.43 3.69
CA LEU A 86 -0.31 -6.35 4.66
C LEU A 86 -1.09 -5.08 4.27
N SER A 87 -1.82 -4.51 5.22
CA SER A 87 -2.48 -3.21 5.10
C SER A 87 -1.55 -2.06 5.51
N PHE A 88 -0.86 -2.19 6.64
CA PHE A 88 -0.02 -1.11 7.19
C PHE A 88 1.34 -1.61 7.72
N LEU A 89 2.35 -0.74 7.59
CA LEU A 89 3.61 -0.77 8.32
C LEU A 89 3.65 0.47 9.19
N THR A 90 4.13 0.36 10.43
CA THR A 90 4.36 1.53 11.28
C THR A 90 5.56 1.29 12.17
N LEU A 91 6.52 2.23 12.12
CA LEU A 91 7.61 2.28 13.08
C LEU A 91 7.22 3.16 14.25
N THR A 92 7.64 2.75 15.45
CA THR A 92 7.37 3.50 16.67
C THR A 92 8.39 4.61 16.86
N PRO A 93 8.00 5.87 17.12
CA PRO A 93 8.94 6.92 17.50
C PRO A 93 9.76 6.53 18.72
N HIS A 94 11.06 6.86 18.75
CA HIS A 94 11.97 6.67 19.90
C HIS A 94 12.22 5.21 20.37
N SER A 95 11.55 4.21 19.81
CA SER A 95 11.75 2.78 20.11
C SER A 95 11.90 1.95 18.84
N ASP A 96 12.75 0.94 18.89
CA ASP A 96 13.27 0.28 17.69
C ASP A 96 12.34 -0.85 17.18
N PHE A 97 11.03 -0.60 17.15
CA PHE A 97 10.02 -1.58 16.76
C PHE A 97 9.31 -1.20 15.45
N LEU A 98 9.29 -2.17 14.53
CA LEU A 98 8.39 -2.18 13.38
C LEU A 98 7.16 -2.99 13.76
N ILE A 99 5.98 -2.40 13.59
CA ILE A 99 4.70 -3.07 13.73
C ILE A 99 4.13 -3.28 12.33
N THR A 100 3.74 -4.51 12.00
CA THR A 100 3.12 -4.84 10.71
C THR A 100 1.69 -5.34 10.92
N SER A 101 0.76 -4.79 10.16
CA SER A 101 -0.69 -5.04 10.30
C SER A 101 -1.26 -5.61 9.00
N SER A 102 -2.06 -6.65 9.14
CA SER A 102 -2.48 -7.57 8.07
C SER A 102 -4.00 -7.53 7.88
N VAL A 103 -4.44 -7.79 6.64
CA VAL A 103 -5.86 -7.76 6.23
C VAL A 103 -6.68 -8.89 6.91
N ASP A 104 -6.02 -9.96 7.35
CA ASP A 104 -6.63 -11.05 8.14
C ASP A 104 -6.82 -10.72 9.64
N GLY A 105 -6.55 -9.48 10.05
CA GLY A 105 -6.69 -9.01 11.44
C GLY A 105 -5.47 -9.28 12.31
N ILE A 106 -4.35 -9.76 11.75
CA ILE A 106 -3.12 -10.03 12.50
C ILE A 106 -2.23 -8.78 12.61
N VAL A 107 -1.72 -8.52 13.82
CA VAL A 107 -0.67 -7.53 14.13
C VAL A 107 0.58 -8.29 14.58
N LYS A 108 1.75 -7.90 14.06
CA LYS A 108 3.04 -8.48 14.48
C LYS A 108 4.01 -7.39 14.92
N PHE A 109 4.70 -7.65 16.02
CA PHE A 109 5.78 -6.83 16.56
C PHE A 109 7.12 -7.41 16.13
N TRP A 110 7.97 -6.54 15.57
CA TRP A 110 9.32 -6.88 15.12
C TRP A 110 10.32 -5.92 15.73
N LYS A 111 11.41 -6.43 16.30
CA LYS A 111 12.49 -5.62 16.86
C LYS A 111 13.57 -5.40 15.80
N LYS A 112 13.93 -4.15 15.56
CA LYS A 112 15.11 -3.77 14.79
C LYS A 112 16.34 -3.99 15.67
N THR A 113 17.28 -4.79 15.20
CA THR A 113 18.59 -5.00 15.79
C THR A 113 19.68 -4.64 14.77
N PRO A 114 20.94 -4.41 15.17
CA PRO A 114 22.01 -4.05 14.23
C PRO A 114 22.10 -5.02 13.04
N GLY A 115 21.85 -4.51 11.83
CA GLY A 115 21.83 -5.28 10.57
C GLY A 115 20.64 -6.24 10.37
N ALA A 116 19.73 -6.38 11.34
CA ALA A 116 18.67 -7.39 11.32
C ALA A 116 17.29 -6.85 11.73
N LEU A 117 16.26 -7.67 11.50
CA LEU A 117 14.90 -7.50 12.02
C LEU A 117 14.44 -8.85 12.57
N GLU A 118 14.08 -8.87 13.85
CA GLU A 118 13.71 -10.06 14.62
C GLU A 118 12.20 -10.05 14.90
N PHE A 119 11.54 -11.21 14.76
CA PHE A 119 10.14 -11.36 15.17
C PHE A 119 10.05 -11.47 16.69
N VAL A 120 9.12 -10.72 17.30
CA VAL A 120 8.92 -10.70 18.77
C VAL A 120 7.62 -11.40 19.16
N LYS A 121 6.48 -10.96 18.61
CA LYS A 121 5.15 -11.41 19.06
C LYS A 121 4.10 -11.22 17.96
N GLU A 122 3.14 -12.14 17.90
CA GLU A 122 1.98 -12.08 17.00
C GLU A 122 0.70 -11.94 17.83
N PHE A 123 -0.22 -11.08 17.38
CA PHE A 123 -1.56 -10.95 17.91
C PHE A 123 -2.59 -11.09 16.81
N ARG A 124 -3.55 -12.00 17.00
CA ARG A 124 -4.81 -11.96 16.24
C ARG A 124 -5.68 -10.86 16.81
N SER A 125 -5.42 -9.63 16.37
CA SER A 125 -6.07 -8.43 16.90
C SER A 125 -7.56 -8.39 16.55
N HIS A 126 -7.94 -8.54 15.28
CA HIS A 126 -9.31 -8.33 14.81
C HIS A 126 -9.91 -9.55 14.12
N VAL A 127 -11.24 -9.62 14.09
CA VAL A 127 -12.02 -10.63 13.33
C VAL A 127 -12.48 -10.00 12.01
N GLY A 128 -11.50 -9.67 11.16
CA GLY A 128 -11.69 -8.96 9.90
C GLY A 128 -10.59 -7.93 9.65
N GLU A 129 -10.73 -7.16 8.57
CA GLU A 129 -9.73 -6.17 8.16
C GLU A 129 -9.53 -5.05 9.19
N ILE A 130 -8.25 -4.74 9.43
CA ILE A 130 -7.81 -3.55 10.18
C ILE A 130 -7.96 -2.34 9.25
N ARG A 131 -8.84 -1.40 9.60
CA ARG A 131 -9.19 -0.25 8.77
C ARG A 131 -8.22 0.93 8.90
N ALA A 132 -7.70 1.16 10.11
CA ALA A 132 -6.67 2.15 10.38
C ALA A 132 -5.87 1.77 11.62
N VAL A 133 -4.69 2.39 11.75
CA VAL A 133 -3.73 2.17 12.82
C VAL A 133 -3.09 3.49 13.23
N SER A 134 -2.65 3.61 14.50
CA SER A 134 -1.97 4.81 15.00
C SER A 134 -1.01 4.46 16.14
N VAL A 135 0.16 5.13 16.18
CA VAL A 135 1.12 5.07 17.30
C VAL A 135 1.07 6.39 18.07
N SER A 136 1.26 6.34 19.39
CA SER A 136 1.39 7.52 20.25
C SER A 136 2.65 8.34 19.95
N VAL A 137 2.67 9.61 20.33
CA VAL A 137 3.80 10.52 20.02
C VAL A 137 5.09 10.11 20.76
N ASP A 138 4.95 9.42 21.90
CA ASP A 138 6.05 8.85 22.69
C ASP A 138 6.46 7.42 22.26
N GLY A 139 5.80 6.84 21.25
CA GLY A 139 6.07 5.49 20.73
C GLY A 139 5.63 4.33 21.60
N ARG A 140 5.02 4.58 22.78
CA ARG A 140 4.70 3.54 23.76
C ARG A 140 3.39 2.81 23.50
N SER A 141 2.41 3.44 22.86
CA SER A 141 1.09 2.85 22.67
C SER A 141 0.73 2.76 21.19
N TYR A 142 0.21 1.60 20.79
CA TYR A 142 -0.29 1.34 19.45
C TYR A 142 -1.79 1.08 19.50
N ALA A 143 -2.54 1.67 18.59
CA ALA A 143 -3.98 1.47 18.45
C ALA A 143 -4.32 0.94 17.06
N THR A 144 -5.15 -0.11 17.00
CA THR A 144 -5.74 -0.63 15.77
C THR A 144 -7.26 -0.55 15.84
N CYS A 145 -7.93 -0.26 14.72
CA CYS A 145 -9.38 -0.33 14.62
C CYS A 145 -9.83 -1.27 13.50
N GLY A 146 -10.76 -2.17 13.81
CA GLY A 146 -11.17 -3.24 12.91
C GLY A 146 -12.62 -3.12 12.41
N ALA A 147 -12.92 -3.82 11.32
CA ALA A 147 -14.29 -4.02 10.85
C ALA A 147 -15.19 -4.75 11.88
N ASP A 148 -14.60 -5.41 12.88
CA ASP A 148 -15.31 -6.10 13.97
C ASP A 148 -15.94 -5.18 15.04
N ARG A 149 -15.94 -3.85 14.81
CA ARG A 149 -16.42 -2.82 15.75
C ARG A 149 -15.66 -2.80 17.07
N SER A 150 -14.35 -3.06 17.02
CA SER A 150 -13.47 -2.85 18.17
C SER A 150 -12.26 -1.97 17.84
N VAL A 151 -11.75 -1.31 18.87
CA VAL A 151 -10.45 -0.63 18.88
C VAL A 151 -9.60 -1.30 19.95
N LYS A 152 -8.37 -1.68 19.59
CA LYS A 152 -7.46 -2.43 20.47
C LYS A 152 -6.19 -1.64 20.68
N ILE A 153 -5.81 -1.53 21.95
CA ILE A 153 -4.70 -0.70 22.42
C ILE A 153 -3.63 -1.64 22.97
N PHE A 154 -2.42 -1.52 22.46
CA PHE A 154 -1.25 -2.33 22.82
C PHE A 154 -0.17 -1.45 23.44
N ASP A 155 0.52 -1.98 24.44
CA ASP A 155 1.82 -1.45 24.89
C ASP A 155 2.92 -2.02 23.98
N VAL A 156 3.70 -1.12 23.40
CA VAL A 156 4.85 -1.42 22.54
C VAL A 156 6.03 -1.97 23.36
N ALA A 157 6.18 -1.58 24.62
CA ALA A 157 7.34 -1.93 25.45
C ALA A 157 7.23 -3.31 26.11
N THR A 158 6.04 -3.69 26.58
CA THR A 158 5.75 -5.06 27.08
C THR A 158 5.22 -6.01 25.99
N PHE A 159 4.84 -5.47 24.84
CA PHE A 159 4.16 -6.18 23.76
C PHE A 159 2.81 -6.78 24.19
N ASP A 160 2.04 -6.14 25.08
CA ASP A 160 0.77 -6.68 25.58
C ASP A 160 -0.44 -5.83 25.17
N LEU A 161 -1.61 -6.47 25.09
CA LEU A 161 -2.89 -5.81 24.85
C LEU A 161 -3.35 -5.13 26.15
N LEU A 162 -3.19 -3.81 26.23
CA LEU A 162 -3.63 -2.99 27.37
C LEU A 162 -5.15 -2.95 27.48
N ALA A 163 -5.85 -2.70 26.37
CA ALA A 163 -7.30 -2.48 26.39
C ALA A 163 -7.99 -2.88 25.08
N MET A 164 -9.29 -3.16 25.19
CA MET A 164 -10.20 -3.43 24.08
C MET A 164 -11.47 -2.61 24.25
N LEU A 165 -11.60 -1.55 23.46
CA LEU A 165 -12.83 -0.75 23.37
C LEU A 165 -13.77 -1.45 22.38
N LYS A 166 -14.95 -1.85 22.85
CA LYS A 166 -16.01 -2.39 21.98
C LYS A 166 -16.97 -1.26 21.63
N LEU A 167 -17.19 -1.04 20.34
CA LEU A 167 -17.98 0.05 19.80
C LEU A 167 -19.32 -0.47 19.27
N GLU A 168 -20.34 0.41 19.25
CA GLU A 168 -21.64 0.09 18.65
C GLU A 168 -21.61 0.29 17.12
N TYR A 169 -20.80 1.25 16.67
CA TYR A 169 -20.56 1.64 15.28
C TYR A 169 -19.26 1.03 14.72
N VAL A 170 -19.08 1.04 13.40
CA VAL A 170 -17.82 0.59 12.77
C VAL A 170 -16.83 1.75 12.71
N PRO A 171 -15.62 1.64 13.29
CA PRO A 171 -14.64 2.70 13.22
C PRO A 171 -14.13 2.90 11.79
N GLY A 172 -13.95 4.16 11.41
CA GLY A 172 -13.40 4.58 10.11
C GLY A 172 -11.90 4.78 10.19
N CYS A 173 -11.46 5.72 11.04
CA CYS A 173 -10.05 5.94 11.33
C CYS A 173 -9.81 6.20 12.84
N VAL A 174 -8.57 5.98 13.28
CA VAL A 174 -8.11 6.16 14.67
C VAL A 174 -6.85 7.02 14.70
N CYS A 175 -6.72 7.89 15.70
CA CYS A 175 -5.56 8.76 15.89
C CYS A 175 -5.28 9.01 17.37
N TRP A 176 -4.02 8.83 17.80
CA TRP A 176 -3.58 9.24 19.13
C TRP A 176 -3.48 10.75 19.21
N VAL A 177 -4.15 11.33 20.21
CA VAL A 177 -4.16 12.77 20.47
C VAL A 177 -3.74 13.01 21.92
N HIS A 178 -2.91 14.03 22.13
CA HIS A 178 -2.36 14.33 23.45
C HIS A 178 -2.77 15.78 23.75
N GLY A 179 -3.47 16.06 24.85
CA GLY A 179 -4.03 17.40 25.11
C GLY A 179 -2.98 18.42 25.59
N GLY A 180 -2.03 18.72 24.72
CA GLY A 180 -0.95 19.68 24.95
C GLY A 180 -0.10 19.43 26.19
N LYS A 181 0.62 20.47 26.63
CA LYS A 181 1.42 20.49 27.87
C LYS A 181 0.52 20.65 29.10
N GLY A 182 -0.39 19.69 29.33
CA GLY A 182 -1.34 19.73 30.45
C GLY A 182 -2.25 18.51 30.59
N ALA A 183 -2.46 17.72 29.52
CA ALA A 183 -3.19 16.46 29.63
C ALA A 183 -2.48 15.47 30.57
N ARG A 184 -3.23 14.93 31.55
CA ARG A 184 -2.71 13.92 32.50
C ARG A 184 -2.53 12.54 31.87
N PHE A 185 -3.29 12.24 30.81
CA PHE A 185 -3.40 10.93 30.19
C PHE A 185 -3.47 11.06 28.66
N PRO A 186 -2.99 10.07 27.88
CA PRO A 186 -3.14 10.07 26.43
C PRO A 186 -4.61 9.85 26.05
N LEU A 187 -5.05 10.45 24.94
CA LEU A 187 -6.42 10.36 24.44
C LEU A 187 -6.43 9.69 23.06
N LEU A 188 -7.54 9.04 22.72
CA LEU A 188 -7.71 8.34 21.45
C LEU A 188 -8.91 8.90 20.70
N ALA A 189 -8.66 9.55 19.56
CA ALA A 189 -9.70 10.01 18.66
C ALA A 189 -10.09 8.86 17.71
N VAL A 190 -11.37 8.51 17.68
CA VAL A 190 -11.92 7.46 16.81
C VAL A 190 -13.05 8.07 15.99
N ALA A 191 -12.87 8.12 14.67
CA ALA A 191 -13.93 8.50 13.74
C ALA A 191 -14.87 7.33 13.48
N ASP A 192 -16.14 7.66 13.29
CA ASP A 192 -17.13 6.78 12.70
C ASP A 192 -16.87 6.58 11.19
N ALA A 193 -17.16 5.39 10.66
CA ALA A 193 -17.04 5.12 9.22
C ALA A 193 -18.29 5.54 8.43
N GLU A 194 -19.45 5.61 9.09
CA GLU A 194 -20.75 5.86 8.45
C GLU A 194 -21.30 7.25 8.78
N SER A 195 -20.75 7.91 9.80
CA SER A 195 -21.14 9.27 10.21
C SER A 195 -19.95 10.23 10.30
N ALA A 196 -20.22 11.54 10.30
CA ALA A 196 -19.19 12.57 10.43
C ALA A 196 -18.67 12.77 11.88
N VAL A 197 -19.04 11.87 12.80
CA VAL A 197 -18.81 12.03 14.23
C VAL A 197 -17.44 11.48 14.63
N VAL A 198 -16.65 12.32 15.32
CA VAL A 198 -15.40 11.90 15.96
C VAL A 198 -15.63 11.78 17.46
N ARG A 199 -15.28 10.65 18.06
CA ARG A 199 -15.43 10.36 19.49
C ARG A 199 -14.05 10.27 20.14
N ILE A 200 -13.90 10.85 21.33
CA ILE A 200 -12.64 10.87 22.09
C ILE A 200 -12.76 9.88 23.26
N TYR A 201 -11.82 8.95 23.37
CA TYR A 201 -11.75 7.93 24.42
C TYR A 201 -10.49 8.11 25.28
N ASP A 202 -10.48 7.52 26.48
CA ASP A 202 -9.26 7.40 27.30
C ASP A 202 -8.31 6.41 26.63
N GLY A 203 -7.11 6.87 26.29
CA GLY A 203 -6.08 6.05 25.66
C GLY A 203 -5.50 4.96 26.58
N ARG A 204 -5.79 4.99 27.88
CA ARG A 204 -5.46 3.92 28.83
C ARG A 204 -6.50 2.80 28.86
N GLY A 205 -7.70 3.05 28.32
CA GLY A 205 -8.82 2.10 28.35
C GLY A 205 -9.47 1.89 29.73
N GLU A 206 -9.15 2.71 30.73
CA GLU A 206 -9.81 2.69 32.05
C GLU A 206 -11.30 3.07 31.95
N ASN A 207 -11.66 3.93 31.00
CA ASN A 207 -13.04 4.22 30.64
C ASN A 207 -13.34 3.69 29.22
N LEU A 208 -14.47 2.97 29.10
CA LEU A 208 -14.97 2.44 27.82
C LEU A 208 -15.92 3.43 27.11
N GLU A 209 -16.48 4.40 27.83
CA GLU A 209 -17.36 5.42 27.28
C GLU A 209 -16.58 6.57 26.62
N PRO A 210 -17.13 7.22 25.58
CA PRO A 210 -16.49 8.37 24.96
C PRO A 210 -16.52 9.58 25.91
N LEU A 211 -15.34 10.08 26.25
CA LEU A 211 -15.13 11.30 27.04
C LEU A 211 -15.69 12.56 26.35
N HIS A 212 -15.70 12.57 25.02
CA HIS A 212 -16.32 13.63 24.23
C HIS A 212 -16.78 13.16 22.85
N VAL A 213 -17.75 13.87 22.26
CA VAL A 213 -18.38 13.54 20.97
C VAL A 213 -18.46 14.80 20.10
N ILE A 214 -17.63 14.87 19.06
CA ILE A 214 -17.53 16.00 18.13
C ILE A 214 -18.39 15.68 16.89
N GLY A 215 -19.60 16.25 16.85
CA GLY A 215 -20.58 15.99 15.77
C GLY A 215 -20.66 17.05 14.65
N SER A 216 -20.01 18.20 14.81
CA SER A 216 -20.21 19.38 13.94
C SER A 216 -19.00 19.76 13.07
N LEU A 217 -17.92 18.97 13.11
CA LEU A 217 -16.65 19.27 12.44
C LEU A 217 -16.73 19.06 10.92
N HIS A 218 -17.14 17.87 10.50
CA HIS A 218 -17.28 17.49 9.08
C HIS A 218 -18.75 17.31 8.69
N ARG A 219 -19.02 17.21 7.38
CA ARG A 219 -20.37 16.89 6.84
C ARG A 219 -20.48 15.49 6.22
N LYS A 220 -19.37 14.75 6.21
CA LYS A 220 -19.19 13.40 5.66
C LYS A 220 -18.31 12.60 6.63
N PRO A 221 -18.25 11.26 6.50
CA PRO A 221 -17.36 10.42 7.28
C PRO A 221 -15.90 10.88 7.19
N VAL A 222 -15.18 10.75 8.31
CA VAL A 222 -13.79 11.20 8.44
C VAL A 222 -12.86 10.04 8.13
N THR A 223 -12.15 10.13 7.01
CA THR A 223 -11.29 9.04 6.47
C THR A 223 -9.90 9.03 7.10
N LEU A 224 -9.39 10.20 7.51
CA LEU A 224 -8.03 10.38 8.01
C LEU A 224 -7.97 11.38 9.17
N MET A 225 -7.10 11.11 10.14
CA MET A 225 -6.75 12.02 11.23
C MET A 225 -5.26 11.89 11.56
N ALA A 226 -4.56 13.01 11.74
CA ALA A 226 -3.16 13.04 12.15
C ALA A 226 -2.91 14.19 13.16
N TYR A 227 -2.23 13.91 14.27
CA TYR A 227 -1.98 14.86 15.35
C TYR A 227 -0.59 15.51 15.27
N ASN A 228 -0.53 16.84 15.43
CA ASN A 228 0.70 17.63 15.48
C ASN A 228 1.00 18.09 16.91
N LYS A 229 2.07 17.53 17.49
CA LYS A 229 2.55 17.81 18.85
C LYS A 229 2.99 19.26 19.07
N GLU A 230 3.49 19.95 18.05
CA GLU A 230 4.06 21.30 18.19
C GLU A 230 2.99 22.40 18.27
N TYR A 231 1.80 22.13 17.71
CA TYR A 231 0.68 23.08 17.62
C TYR A 231 -0.54 22.65 18.45
N ASP A 232 -0.47 21.53 19.18
CA ASP A 232 -1.60 20.83 19.83
C ASP A 232 -2.83 20.68 18.91
N CYS A 233 -2.60 20.25 17.66
CA CYS A 233 -3.61 20.31 16.61
C CYS A 233 -3.69 19.01 15.80
N VAL A 234 -4.90 18.46 15.71
CA VAL A 234 -5.25 17.41 14.76
C VAL A 234 -5.60 18.07 13.42
N VAL A 235 -5.13 17.47 12.33
CA VAL A 235 -5.64 17.67 10.98
C VAL A 235 -6.47 16.45 10.61
N SER A 236 -7.66 16.67 10.04
CA SER A 236 -8.60 15.61 9.71
C SER A 236 -9.22 15.82 8.33
N ALA A 237 -9.55 14.74 7.62
CA ALA A 237 -10.08 14.79 6.27
C ALA A 237 -11.39 14.00 6.12
N ASP A 238 -12.34 14.53 5.35
CA ASP A 238 -13.58 13.82 4.97
C ASP A 238 -13.52 13.21 3.56
N GLU A 239 -14.48 12.31 3.28
CA GLU A 239 -14.78 11.79 1.93
C GLU A 239 -15.25 12.87 0.92
N GLY A 240 -15.27 14.15 1.30
CA GLY A 240 -15.60 15.30 0.46
C GLY A 240 -14.38 16.05 -0.03
N GLY A 241 -13.18 15.64 0.41
CA GLY A 241 -11.94 16.38 0.16
C GLY A 241 -11.87 17.68 0.95
N MET A 242 -12.48 17.75 2.14
CA MET A 242 -12.27 18.85 3.08
C MET A 242 -11.29 18.48 4.18
N LEU A 243 -10.31 19.36 4.40
CA LEU A 243 -9.43 19.33 5.57
C LEU A 243 -9.96 20.28 6.65
N GLU A 244 -10.07 19.78 7.89
CA GLU A 244 -10.44 20.53 9.10
C GLU A 244 -9.32 20.44 10.15
N TYR A 245 -9.10 21.55 10.85
CA TYR A 245 -8.09 21.70 11.91
C TYR A 245 -8.80 21.85 13.25
N TRP A 246 -8.44 21.05 14.25
CA TRP A 246 -9.05 21.08 15.58
C TRP A 246 -8.06 20.63 16.65
N ARG A 247 -8.14 21.18 17.86
CA ARG A 247 -7.33 20.75 19.01
C ARG A 247 -8.05 19.68 19.84
N PRO A 248 -7.34 18.73 20.48
CA PRO A 248 -7.96 17.75 21.37
C PRO A 248 -8.29 18.30 22.78
N SER A 249 -8.10 19.61 23.01
CA SER A 249 -8.11 20.26 24.32
C SER A 249 -9.07 21.46 24.39
N GLY A 250 -9.89 21.57 25.44
CA GLY A 250 -10.80 22.71 25.62
C GLY A 250 -11.99 22.72 24.64
N SER A 251 -12.08 23.71 23.75
CA SER A 251 -13.26 23.93 22.89
C SER A 251 -13.33 23.10 21.61
N TYR A 252 -12.32 22.27 21.33
CA TYR A 252 -12.19 21.47 20.09
C TYR A 252 -12.17 22.27 18.76
N GLU A 253 -11.97 23.59 18.81
CA GLU A 253 -11.75 24.44 17.63
C GLU A 253 -10.30 24.39 17.14
N LYS A 254 -9.97 25.02 16.00
CA LYS A 254 -8.56 25.21 15.61
C LYS A 254 -7.82 26.07 16.66
N PRO A 255 -6.51 25.87 16.90
CA PRO A 255 -5.74 26.79 17.74
C PRO A 255 -5.54 28.16 17.06
N GLU A 256 -5.14 29.16 17.85
CA GLU A 256 -4.82 30.52 17.37
C GLU A 256 -3.45 30.60 16.67
N SER A 257 -2.58 29.61 16.91
CA SER A 257 -1.23 29.49 16.33
C SER A 257 -1.21 29.10 14.84
N VAL A 258 -2.34 28.63 14.29
CA VAL A 258 -2.53 28.38 12.85
C VAL A 258 -3.39 29.47 12.22
N TRP A 259 -3.30 29.57 10.88
CA TRP A 259 -4.03 30.47 9.99
C TRP A 259 -5.37 31.00 10.53
N GLN A 260 -5.59 32.31 10.42
CA GLN A 260 -6.80 32.96 10.97
C GLN A 260 -8.06 32.64 10.13
N MET A 261 -7.99 32.84 8.81
CA MET A 261 -9.12 32.64 7.90
C MET A 261 -8.87 31.49 6.92
N LYS A 262 -9.82 30.54 6.84
CA LYS A 262 -9.72 29.34 5.98
C LYS A 262 -9.63 29.69 4.48
N SER A 263 -10.18 30.84 4.08
CA SER A 263 -10.10 31.40 2.72
C SER A 263 -8.69 31.84 2.29
N ALA A 264 -7.76 32.06 3.23
CA ALA A 264 -6.37 32.39 2.95
C ALA A 264 -5.45 31.15 2.79
N THR A 265 -6.04 29.95 2.85
CA THR A 265 -5.35 28.64 2.81
C THR A 265 -5.62 27.90 1.50
N ASN A 266 -4.85 26.84 1.23
CA ASN A 266 -5.09 25.93 0.10
C ASN A 266 -5.93 24.69 0.49
N LEU A 267 -6.51 24.65 1.70
CA LEU A 267 -7.20 23.46 2.24
C LEU A 267 -8.47 23.06 1.44
N PHE A 268 -8.97 23.92 0.55
CA PHE A 268 -10.07 23.64 -0.38
C PHE A 268 -9.61 23.00 -1.71
N GLU A 269 -8.31 22.81 -1.95
CA GLU A 269 -7.78 22.36 -3.24
C GLU A 269 -8.26 20.96 -3.63
N PHE A 270 -8.34 20.04 -2.67
CA PHE A 270 -8.86 18.68 -2.86
C PHE A 270 -10.31 18.70 -3.40
N LYS A 271 -11.19 19.44 -2.71
CA LYS A 271 -12.57 19.67 -3.16
C LYS A 271 -12.68 20.36 -4.52
N LYS A 272 -11.77 21.30 -4.84
CA LYS A 272 -11.67 21.91 -6.18
C LYS A 272 -11.24 20.91 -7.25
N ALA A 273 -10.32 20.00 -6.92
CA ALA A 273 -9.84 18.92 -7.79
C ALA A 273 -10.80 17.71 -7.85
N LYS A 274 -11.87 17.69 -7.06
CA LYS A 274 -12.74 16.52 -6.81
C LYS A 274 -11.96 15.28 -6.34
N ALA A 275 -10.88 15.50 -5.60
CA ALA A 275 -10.02 14.45 -5.06
C ALA A 275 -10.18 14.33 -3.54
N VAL A 276 -9.98 13.12 -3.03
CA VAL A 276 -10.02 12.79 -1.59
C VAL A 276 -8.61 12.34 -1.18
N PRO A 277 -8.03 12.87 -0.10
CA PRO A 277 -6.77 12.36 0.43
C PRO A 277 -6.97 10.95 1.00
N THR A 278 -6.06 10.02 0.68
CA THR A 278 -6.03 8.64 1.19
C THR A 278 -4.84 8.38 2.10
N SER A 279 -3.92 9.34 2.20
CA SER A 279 -2.86 9.40 3.22
C SER A 279 -2.71 10.83 3.73
N LEU A 280 -2.41 10.98 5.02
CA LEU A 280 -2.14 12.23 5.71
C LEU A 280 -1.03 11.98 6.74
N THR A 281 0.14 12.56 6.52
CA THR A 281 1.31 12.40 7.39
C THR A 281 1.88 13.77 7.75
N ILE A 282 2.21 13.98 9.01
CA ILE A 282 2.85 15.22 9.50
C ILE A 282 4.36 15.00 9.57
N SER A 283 5.14 16.02 9.24
CA SER A 283 6.61 15.99 9.38
C SER A 283 7.01 15.80 10.86
N PRO A 284 8.08 15.05 11.18
CA PRO A 284 8.63 14.96 12.54
C PRO A 284 8.93 16.33 13.19
N THR A 285 9.17 17.35 12.37
CA THR A 285 9.39 18.76 12.77
C THR A 285 8.11 19.54 13.12
N GLY A 286 6.92 18.99 12.86
CA GLY A 286 5.63 19.67 12.99
C GLY A 286 5.36 20.82 12.01
N THR A 287 6.34 21.23 11.19
CA THR A 287 6.22 22.42 10.31
C THR A 287 5.37 22.21 9.06
N GLN A 288 5.34 20.98 8.54
CA GLN A 288 4.71 20.63 7.27
C GLN A 288 3.87 19.35 7.42
N PHE A 289 2.92 19.16 6.51
CA PHE A 289 2.24 17.88 6.32
C PHE A 289 2.16 17.52 4.83
N ALA A 290 2.15 16.22 4.56
CA ALA A 290 2.04 15.66 3.21
C ALA A 290 0.81 14.77 3.11
N THR A 291 0.25 14.70 1.90
CA THR A 291 -0.93 13.91 1.56
C THR A 291 -0.77 13.29 0.19
N PHE A 292 -1.32 12.09 0.00
CA PHE A 292 -1.60 11.53 -1.32
C PHE A 292 -3.11 11.46 -1.53
N SER A 293 -3.59 11.72 -2.76
CA SER A 293 -5.02 11.76 -3.07
C SER A 293 -5.39 11.02 -4.35
N PHE A 294 -6.66 10.60 -4.40
CA PHE A 294 -7.30 9.95 -5.54
C PHE A 294 -8.59 10.69 -5.92
N PRO A 295 -9.04 10.66 -7.19
CA PRO A 295 -8.44 9.94 -8.32
C PRO A 295 -7.28 10.68 -9.00
N ASP A 296 -6.91 11.87 -8.52
CA ASP A 296 -5.92 12.74 -9.18
C ASP A 296 -4.46 12.29 -9.05
N ARG A 297 -4.16 11.36 -8.13
CA ARG A 297 -2.86 10.70 -7.92
C ARG A 297 -1.70 11.69 -7.68
N LYS A 298 -1.95 12.73 -6.88
CA LYS A 298 -0.94 13.77 -6.61
C LYS A 298 -0.47 13.72 -5.16
N VAL A 299 0.84 13.81 -4.96
CA VAL A 299 1.41 14.08 -3.64
C VAL A 299 1.41 15.60 -3.44
N ARG A 300 0.75 16.07 -2.39
CA ARG A 300 0.76 17.49 -2.00
C ARG A 300 1.48 17.66 -0.67
N VAL A 301 2.27 18.73 -0.56
CA VAL A 301 2.95 19.14 0.67
C VAL A 301 2.49 20.55 1.02
N PHE A 302 2.06 20.74 2.26
CA PHE A 302 1.53 21.98 2.79
C PHE A 302 2.35 22.45 3.99
N ASP A 303 2.40 23.77 4.17
CA ASP A 303 2.84 24.39 5.41
C ASP A 303 1.73 24.27 6.47
N PHE A 304 2.06 23.80 7.67
CA PHE A 304 1.08 23.51 8.71
C PHE A 304 0.50 24.80 9.33
N ALA A 305 1.36 25.80 9.57
CA ALA A 305 0.95 27.04 10.22
C ALA A 305 0.02 27.89 9.34
N THR A 306 0.37 28.07 8.06
CA THR A 306 -0.41 28.90 7.12
C THR A 306 -1.47 28.12 6.34
N GLY A 307 -1.45 26.79 6.34
CA GLY A 307 -2.35 25.95 5.55
C GLY A 307 -2.16 26.10 4.03
N LYS A 308 -1.04 26.65 3.58
CA LYS A 308 -0.76 26.93 2.17
C LYS A 308 -0.04 25.76 1.50
N LEU A 309 -0.33 25.55 0.21
CA LEU A 309 0.35 24.56 -0.61
C LEU A 309 1.79 25.03 -0.87
N LEU A 310 2.77 24.18 -0.55
CA LEU A 310 4.19 24.41 -0.86
C LEU A 310 4.60 23.71 -2.15
N ARG A 311 4.16 22.47 -2.36
CA ARG A 311 4.53 21.61 -3.50
C ARG A 311 3.38 20.68 -3.88
N THR A 312 3.27 20.40 -5.18
CA THR A 312 2.48 19.29 -5.74
C THR A 312 3.37 18.48 -6.68
N TYR A 313 3.33 17.17 -6.55
CA TYR A 313 3.98 16.20 -7.43
C TYR A 313 2.89 15.39 -8.13
N ASP A 314 2.98 15.29 -9.44
CA ASP A 314 2.01 14.58 -10.27
C ASP A 314 2.48 13.15 -10.53
N GLU A 315 1.72 12.16 -10.06
CA GLU A 315 1.94 10.74 -10.32
C GLU A 315 0.70 10.16 -11.04
N SER A 316 -0.04 11.00 -11.77
CA SER A 316 -1.14 10.56 -12.62
C SER A 316 -0.62 9.73 -13.80
N ILE A 317 -1.43 8.74 -14.20
CA ILE A 317 -1.08 7.79 -15.28
C ILE A 317 -0.74 8.54 -16.58
N GLN A 318 -1.53 9.56 -16.93
CA GLN A 318 -1.29 10.40 -18.10
C GLN A 318 0.11 11.05 -18.06
N THR A 319 0.48 11.73 -16.97
CA THR A 319 1.79 12.38 -16.85
C THR A 319 2.95 11.37 -16.86
N ILE A 320 2.74 10.15 -16.36
CA ILE A 320 3.73 9.07 -16.41
C ILE A 320 3.89 8.52 -17.84
N GLU A 321 2.78 8.34 -18.58
CA GLU A 321 2.78 7.95 -20.00
C GLU A 321 3.45 9.03 -20.88
N GLU A 322 3.14 10.31 -20.65
CA GLU A 322 3.79 11.47 -21.31
C GLU A 322 5.31 11.54 -21.01
N MET A 323 5.73 11.33 -19.77
CA MET A 323 7.16 11.33 -19.38
C MET A 323 7.95 10.17 -20.00
N GLN A 324 7.35 8.99 -20.15
CA GLN A 324 7.96 7.85 -20.85
C GLN A 324 8.12 8.18 -22.34
N GLN A 325 7.08 8.66 -23.01
CA GLN A 325 7.11 9.04 -24.44
C GLN A 325 8.11 10.16 -24.73
N ALA A 326 8.17 11.19 -23.89
CA ALA A 326 9.12 12.29 -24.00
C ALA A 326 10.56 11.91 -23.59
N GLY A 327 10.79 10.69 -23.10
CA GLY A 327 12.10 10.24 -22.61
C GLY A 327 12.62 10.97 -21.37
N THR A 328 11.77 11.75 -20.69
CA THR A 328 12.09 12.57 -19.50
C THR A 328 11.84 11.85 -18.18
N ALA A 329 11.30 10.63 -18.24
CA ALA A 329 11.07 9.75 -17.10
C ALA A 329 12.31 9.56 -16.19
N ALA A 330 12.09 9.48 -14.88
CA ALA A 330 13.14 9.32 -13.87
C ALA A 330 13.97 8.03 -14.02
N ALA A 331 13.45 7.04 -14.75
CA ALA A 331 14.20 5.92 -15.30
C ALA A 331 13.52 5.42 -16.57
N ARG A 332 14.28 5.06 -17.60
CA ARG A 332 13.74 4.27 -18.72
C ARG A 332 13.37 2.88 -18.21
N ILE A 333 12.17 2.42 -18.58
CA ILE A 333 11.66 1.06 -18.41
C ILE A 333 11.33 0.55 -19.81
N ASP A 334 11.52 -0.76 -20.05
CA ASP A 334 11.05 -1.44 -21.26
C ASP A 334 9.52 -1.38 -21.38
N ASP A 335 8.98 -1.22 -22.60
CA ASP A 335 7.56 -0.95 -22.79
C ASP A 335 6.64 -2.10 -22.34
N ILE A 336 7.11 -3.36 -22.32
CA ILE A 336 6.33 -4.51 -21.83
C ILE A 336 6.22 -4.46 -20.29
N GLU A 337 7.32 -4.15 -19.61
CA GLU A 337 7.33 -3.98 -18.14
C GLU A 337 6.62 -2.67 -17.73
N PHE A 338 6.72 -1.62 -18.54
CA PHE A 338 5.98 -0.37 -18.34
C PHE A 338 4.46 -0.62 -18.43
N ALA A 339 3.99 -1.30 -19.48
CA ALA A 339 2.58 -1.68 -19.63
C ALA A 339 2.07 -2.54 -18.45
N ARG A 340 2.88 -3.51 -17.99
CA ARG A 340 2.57 -4.30 -16.78
C ARG A 340 2.42 -3.43 -15.54
N ARG A 341 3.32 -2.45 -15.32
CA ARG A 341 3.25 -1.55 -14.16
C ARG A 341 2.09 -0.56 -14.26
N ILE A 342 1.73 -0.10 -15.46
CA ILE A 342 0.55 0.74 -15.72
C ILE A 342 -0.75 -0.02 -15.42
N ALA A 343 -0.83 -1.32 -15.70
CA ALA A 343 -1.96 -2.15 -15.29
C ALA A 343 -2.09 -2.18 -13.74
N VAL A 344 -0.99 -2.48 -13.03
CA VAL A 344 -0.98 -2.46 -11.56
C VAL A 344 -1.31 -1.07 -10.99
N GLU A 345 -0.88 0.02 -11.63
CA GLU A 345 -1.29 1.38 -11.25
C GLU A 345 -2.81 1.57 -11.39
N ARG A 346 -3.44 1.06 -12.46
CA ARG A 346 -4.90 1.15 -12.66
C ARG A 346 -5.65 0.35 -11.58
N ASP A 347 -5.16 -0.81 -11.18
CA ASP A 347 -5.74 -1.61 -10.08
C ASP A 347 -5.71 -0.88 -8.71
N LEU A 348 -4.81 0.10 -8.51
CA LEU A 348 -4.77 0.90 -7.27
C LEU A 348 -5.99 1.81 -7.09
N ASP A 349 -6.88 1.95 -8.08
CA ASP A 349 -8.12 2.72 -7.93
C ASP A 349 -9.22 1.98 -7.13
N GLN A 350 -8.99 0.71 -6.74
CA GLN A 350 -9.89 -0.01 -5.84
C GLN A 350 -9.85 0.59 -4.41
N PRO A 351 -11.00 0.93 -3.78
CA PRO A 351 -11.02 1.56 -2.45
C PRO A 351 -10.24 0.82 -1.36
N ALA A 352 -10.30 -0.51 -1.34
CA ALA A 352 -9.57 -1.36 -0.39
C ALA A 352 -8.04 -1.29 -0.55
N VAL A 353 -7.53 -0.91 -1.72
CA VAL A 353 -6.09 -0.72 -1.97
C VAL A 353 -5.68 0.73 -1.69
N ARG A 354 -6.51 1.72 -2.08
CA ARG A 354 -6.25 3.16 -1.93
C ARG A 354 -5.87 3.60 -0.52
N THR A 355 -6.49 3.01 0.51
CA THR A 355 -6.25 3.29 1.94
C THR A 355 -4.90 2.78 2.45
N ARG A 356 -4.26 1.87 1.72
CA ARG A 356 -2.99 1.23 2.10
C ARG A 356 -1.76 2.00 1.61
N LEU A 357 -1.93 2.98 0.71
CA LEU A 357 -0.83 3.85 0.27
C LEU A 357 -0.48 4.88 1.36
N ASN A 358 0.80 5.21 1.51
CA ASN A 358 1.21 6.36 2.32
C ASN A 358 2.34 7.20 1.71
N VAL A 359 2.53 8.38 2.30
CA VAL A 359 3.71 9.23 2.14
C VAL A 359 4.36 9.34 3.51
N VAL A 360 5.68 9.18 3.60
CA VAL A 360 6.43 9.40 4.85
C VAL A 360 7.48 10.48 4.66
N PHE A 361 7.80 11.20 5.74
CA PHE A 361 8.92 12.15 5.78
C PHE A 361 10.17 11.45 6.30
N ASP A 362 11.33 12.05 6.05
CA ASP A 362 12.54 11.80 6.83
C ASP A 362 12.52 12.58 8.17
N GLU A 363 13.46 12.27 9.07
CA GLU A 363 13.64 12.95 10.36
C GLU A 363 13.75 14.48 10.25
N THR A 364 14.34 15.01 9.16
CA THR A 364 14.51 16.46 8.96
C THR A 364 13.28 17.16 8.37
N GLY A 365 12.34 16.41 7.78
CA GLY A 365 11.20 16.98 7.04
C GLY A 365 11.57 17.65 5.71
N HIS A 366 12.78 17.42 5.18
CA HIS A 366 13.24 17.95 3.89
C HIS A 366 13.06 16.97 2.73
N PHE A 367 12.90 15.67 3.03
CA PHE A 367 12.56 14.63 2.07
C PHE A 367 11.18 14.06 2.35
N ILE A 368 10.47 13.77 1.27
CA ILE A 368 9.31 12.89 1.27
C ILE A 368 9.65 11.59 0.53
N LEU A 369 9.12 10.48 1.03
CA LEU A 369 9.23 9.15 0.44
C LEU A 369 7.84 8.62 0.15
N TYR A 370 7.60 8.17 -1.07
CA TYR A 370 6.32 7.60 -1.50
C TYR A 370 6.51 6.57 -2.61
N GLY A 371 5.61 5.59 -2.69
CA GLY A 371 5.59 4.60 -3.75
C GLY A 371 5.12 5.20 -5.08
N SER A 372 5.82 4.86 -6.17
CA SER A 372 5.46 5.20 -7.56
C SER A 372 5.65 4.00 -8.49
N LEU A 373 5.21 4.11 -9.75
CA LEU A 373 5.49 3.15 -10.82
C LEU A 373 7.00 2.82 -10.98
N TYR A 374 7.88 3.78 -10.69
CA TYR A 374 9.34 3.61 -10.79
C TYR A 374 9.99 2.98 -9.54
N GLY A 375 9.21 2.62 -8.52
CA GLY A 375 9.69 2.26 -7.18
C GLY A 375 9.42 3.37 -6.16
N VAL A 376 10.07 3.32 -4.99
CA VAL A 376 9.93 4.35 -3.95
C VAL A 376 10.82 5.55 -4.29
N LYS A 377 10.20 6.69 -4.62
CA LYS A 377 10.88 7.96 -4.88
C LYS A 377 11.22 8.65 -3.55
N VAL A 378 12.46 9.06 -3.37
CA VAL A 378 12.86 10.03 -2.33
C VAL A 378 12.97 11.40 -2.99
N VAL A 379 12.13 12.36 -2.60
CA VAL A 379 12.04 13.68 -3.23
C VAL A 379 12.36 14.79 -2.24
N ASN A 380 13.27 15.69 -2.62
CA ASN A 380 13.63 16.88 -1.85
C ASN A 380 12.57 17.98 -2.06
N THR A 381 11.88 18.38 -0.99
CA THR A 381 10.79 19.37 -1.03
C THR A 381 11.29 20.78 -1.36
N LEU A 382 12.50 21.12 -0.91
CA LEU A 382 13.14 22.41 -1.17
C LEU A 382 13.61 22.53 -2.63
N THR A 383 14.38 21.55 -3.11
CA THR A 383 15.06 21.60 -4.42
C THR A 383 14.27 21.00 -5.57
N ASN A 384 13.15 20.32 -5.27
CA ASN A 384 12.26 19.66 -6.23
C ASN A 384 12.97 18.63 -7.13
N ARG A 385 13.84 17.80 -6.52
CA ARG A 385 14.61 16.75 -7.21
C ARG A 385 14.43 15.40 -6.52
N VAL A 386 14.38 14.33 -7.31
CA VAL A 386 14.52 12.95 -6.82
C VAL A 386 15.98 12.75 -6.39
N MET A 387 16.21 12.22 -5.19
CA MET A 387 17.53 12.04 -4.59
C MET A 387 18.00 10.58 -4.57
N LYS A 388 17.07 9.66 -4.30
CA LYS A 388 17.25 8.21 -4.33
C LYS A 388 15.97 7.57 -4.89
N LEU A 389 16.09 6.39 -5.48
CA LEU A 389 14.98 5.59 -6.01
C LEU A 389 15.18 4.13 -5.59
N TYR A 390 14.35 3.65 -4.67
CA TYR A 390 14.44 2.28 -4.15
C TYR A 390 13.51 1.34 -4.93
N GLY A 391 13.98 0.12 -5.20
CA GLY A 391 13.17 -0.93 -5.82
C GLY A 391 12.91 -0.76 -7.33
N LYS A 392 13.66 0.11 -8.02
CA LYS A 392 13.53 0.33 -9.48
C LYS A 392 13.44 -0.97 -10.27
N ASP A 393 14.42 -1.86 -10.03
CA ASP A 393 14.61 -3.13 -10.74
C ASP A 393 13.66 -4.25 -10.25
N GLU A 394 12.80 -3.99 -9.26
CA GLU A 394 12.04 -5.02 -8.56
C GLU A 394 10.56 -5.06 -9.05
N PRO A 395 9.97 -6.24 -9.27
CA PRO A 395 8.64 -6.38 -9.87
C PRO A 395 7.50 -6.26 -8.83
N PHE A 396 7.49 -5.15 -8.07
CA PHE A 396 6.37 -4.81 -7.18
C PHE A 396 6.16 -3.30 -7.08
N ARG A 397 4.88 -2.89 -7.05
CA ARG A 397 4.48 -1.53 -6.72
C ARG A 397 4.44 -1.37 -5.20
N ALA A 398 5.31 -0.53 -4.65
CA ALA A 398 5.28 -0.21 -3.22
C ALA A 398 4.00 0.55 -2.85
N LEU A 399 3.36 0.20 -1.73
CA LEU A 399 2.14 0.85 -1.22
C LEU A 399 2.39 1.58 0.09
N ASN A 400 2.58 0.82 1.18
CA ASN A 400 2.80 1.35 2.52
C ASN A 400 4.29 1.32 2.85
N LEU A 401 4.81 2.39 3.45
CA LEU A 401 6.22 2.61 3.77
C LEU A 401 6.40 2.93 5.25
N ALA A 402 7.50 2.46 5.83
CA ALA A 402 7.98 2.90 7.14
C ALA A 402 9.50 3.07 7.10
N LEU A 403 10.00 4.26 7.50
CA LEU A 403 11.41 4.62 7.47
C LEU A 403 12.00 4.70 8.89
N TYR A 404 13.03 3.90 9.16
CA TYR A 404 13.87 3.93 10.35
C TYR A 404 15.22 4.52 9.95
N GLN A 405 15.69 5.57 10.64
CA GLN A 405 16.98 6.21 10.33
C GLN A 405 18.04 5.99 11.41
N GLY A 406 17.76 5.17 12.42
CA GLY A 406 18.70 4.79 13.47
C GLY A 406 18.95 5.89 14.52
N GLN A 407 18.92 5.50 15.80
CA GLN A 407 19.55 6.29 16.85
C GLN A 407 21.08 6.08 16.77
N PRO A 408 21.93 7.12 16.89
CA PRO A 408 23.37 6.94 16.92
C PRO A 408 23.79 6.21 18.20
N ASP A 409 24.68 5.21 18.08
CA ASP A 409 25.06 4.29 19.17
C ASP A 409 25.71 4.98 20.39
N LYS A 410 26.07 6.26 20.28
CA LYS A 410 26.65 7.06 21.37
C LYS A 410 25.88 8.36 21.53
N LYS A 411 25.46 8.65 22.76
CA LYS A 411 24.89 9.95 23.18
C LYS A 411 25.96 11.05 23.29
N ALA A 412 26.85 11.14 22.30
CA ALA A 412 27.68 12.32 22.08
C ALA A 412 26.81 13.40 21.44
N VAL A 413 26.86 14.63 21.96
CA VAL A 413 26.18 15.78 21.36
C VAL A 413 27.03 16.29 20.19
N VAL A 414 26.97 15.56 19.08
CA VAL A 414 27.55 16.00 17.81
C VAL A 414 26.58 16.97 17.15
N THR A 415 27.02 18.21 16.89
CA THR A 415 26.19 19.16 16.13
C THR A 415 26.17 18.79 14.65
N VAL A 416 25.14 19.20 13.91
CA VAL A 416 25.07 18.99 12.45
C VAL A 416 26.29 19.56 11.71
N GLU A 417 26.93 20.58 12.29
CA GLU A 417 28.13 21.22 11.76
C GLU A 417 29.40 20.37 12.02
N MET A 418 29.51 19.70 13.17
CA MET A 418 30.57 18.74 13.45
C MET A 418 30.43 17.47 12.62
N ALA A 419 29.20 16.96 12.48
CA ALA A 419 28.84 15.83 11.61
C ALA A 419 29.13 16.11 10.12
N ALA A 420 29.10 17.37 9.71
CA ALA A 420 29.43 17.79 8.35
C ALA A 420 30.93 17.92 8.07
N SER A 421 31.81 17.68 9.05
CA SER A 421 33.25 17.68 8.84
C SER A 421 33.73 16.41 8.13
N GLU A 422 34.76 16.52 7.29
CA GLU A 422 35.27 15.39 6.50
C GLU A 422 36.22 14.47 7.30
N ASN A 423 35.94 14.26 8.60
CA ASN A 423 36.71 13.39 9.49
C ASN A 423 36.21 11.92 9.39
N PRO A 424 37.01 10.97 8.88
CA PRO A 424 36.57 9.58 8.68
C PRO A 424 36.11 8.89 9.97
N LEU A 425 36.74 9.21 11.11
CA LEU A 425 36.41 8.61 12.41
C LEU A 425 35.05 9.07 12.96
N LEU A 426 34.56 10.24 12.52
CA LEU A 426 33.18 10.67 12.79
C LEU A 426 32.20 9.99 11.82
N GLN A 427 32.56 9.85 10.54
CA GLN A 427 31.70 9.22 9.54
C GLN A 427 31.44 7.73 9.81
N GLU A 428 32.43 6.98 10.31
CA GLU A 428 32.22 5.61 10.80
C GLU A 428 31.37 5.57 12.08
N ALA A 429 31.55 6.52 13.00
CA ALA A 429 30.75 6.63 14.22
C ALA A 429 29.30 7.10 13.96
N GLU A 430 29.05 7.71 12.80
CA GLU A 430 27.73 8.16 12.32
C GLU A 430 27.10 7.21 11.28
N ALA A 431 27.65 6.01 11.09
CA ALA A 431 27.15 5.00 10.15
C ALA A 431 25.80 4.37 10.60
N ARG A 432 24.74 5.19 10.64
CA ARG A 432 23.41 4.82 11.14
C ARG A 432 22.84 3.62 10.38
N ASP A 433 22.32 2.63 11.11
CA ASP A 433 21.60 1.47 10.58
C ASP A 433 20.20 1.85 10.08
N ALA A 434 20.15 2.56 8.97
CA ALA A 434 18.92 3.01 8.33
C ALA A 434 18.24 1.84 7.60
N MET A 435 16.92 1.73 7.79
CA MET A 435 16.06 0.73 7.16
C MET A 435 14.78 1.36 6.64
N LEU A 436 14.46 1.14 5.36
CA LEU A 436 13.15 1.43 4.78
C LEU A 436 12.39 0.11 4.57
N ALA A 437 11.24 -0.05 5.24
CA ALA A 437 10.33 -1.17 5.01
C ALA A 437 9.19 -0.75 4.06
N ALA A 438 8.79 -1.64 3.15
CA ALA A 438 7.74 -1.38 2.16
C ALA A 438 6.83 -2.61 1.91
N THR A 439 5.51 -2.42 1.79
CA THR A 439 4.57 -3.45 1.30
C THR A 439 4.42 -3.40 -0.22
N GLY A 440 4.08 -4.53 -0.86
CA GLY A 440 3.83 -4.60 -2.29
C GLY A 440 2.36 -4.81 -2.66
N ALA A 441 1.90 -4.17 -3.73
CA ALA A 441 0.60 -4.44 -4.33
C ALA A 441 0.49 -5.91 -4.77
N GLY A 442 -0.54 -6.61 -4.28
CA GLY A 442 -0.72 -8.05 -4.50
C GLY A 442 0.38 -8.94 -3.91
N LYS A 443 1.18 -8.46 -2.95
CA LYS A 443 2.27 -9.24 -2.33
C LYS A 443 1.99 -9.55 -0.85
N VAL A 444 2.02 -10.83 -0.50
CA VAL A 444 1.88 -11.38 0.86
C VAL A 444 3.24 -11.35 1.60
N ARG A 445 3.92 -10.19 1.53
CA ARG A 445 5.23 -9.93 2.15
C ARG A 445 5.54 -8.44 2.21
N PHE A 446 6.46 -8.07 3.11
CA PHE A 446 7.14 -6.78 3.08
C PHE A 446 8.61 -6.93 2.69
N TYR A 447 9.18 -5.84 2.18
CA TYR A 447 10.54 -5.74 1.66
C TYR A 447 11.32 -4.73 2.49
N MET A 448 12.60 -5.01 2.78
CA MET A 448 13.47 -4.14 3.58
C MET A 448 14.69 -3.69 2.77
N PHE A 449 14.86 -2.39 2.65
CA PHE A 449 16.05 -1.74 2.08
C PHE A 449 16.93 -1.28 3.26
N THR A 450 18.21 -1.65 3.24
CA THR A 450 19.17 -1.39 4.34
C THR A 450 20.51 -0.93 3.78
N ASN A 451 21.50 -0.71 4.64
CA ASN A 451 22.85 -0.34 4.20
C ASN A 451 23.68 -1.50 3.59
N VAL A 452 23.18 -2.74 3.63
CA VAL A 452 23.85 -3.91 3.05
C VAL A 452 23.86 -3.82 1.51
N SER A 453 25.05 -3.76 0.93
CA SER A 453 25.29 -3.71 -0.53
C SER A 453 25.32 -5.11 -1.17
N GLU A 454 25.92 -6.10 -0.48
CA GLU A 454 26.05 -7.48 -0.97
C GLU A 454 24.74 -8.26 -0.77
N ILE A 455 23.90 -8.25 -1.82
CA ILE A 455 22.56 -8.85 -1.78
C ILE A 455 22.48 -10.05 -2.74
N THR A 456 22.59 -11.26 -2.20
CA THR A 456 22.42 -12.50 -2.97
C THR A 456 20.93 -12.82 -3.20
N LYS A 457 20.53 -13.01 -4.46
CA LYS A 457 19.12 -13.28 -4.83
C LYS A 457 18.51 -14.54 -4.21
N SER A 458 19.32 -15.53 -3.83
CA SER A 458 18.86 -16.80 -3.25
C SER A 458 18.53 -16.72 -1.76
N THR A 459 19.14 -15.80 -1.00
CA THR A 459 19.00 -15.72 0.47
C THR A 459 18.12 -14.56 0.93
N ARG A 460 17.90 -13.55 0.09
CA ARG A 460 17.10 -12.36 0.45
C ARG A 460 15.61 -12.65 0.69
N ASP A 461 15.02 -13.62 -0.03
CA ASP A 461 13.56 -13.84 -0.05
C ASP A 461 13.15 -14.96 0.91
N ILE A 462 12.87 -14.61 2.17
CA ILE A 462 12.69 -15.59 3.26
C ILE A 462 11.23 -16.06 3.38
N GLN A 463 11.05 -17.38 3.41
CA GLN A 463 9.77 -18.05 3.64
C GLN A 463 9.61 -18.43 5.12
N ASN A 464 9.48 -17.43 5.99
CA ASN A 464 9.19 -17.65 7.43
C ASN A 464 7.81 -18.29 7.65
N GLU A 465 6.85 -18.01 6.76
CA GLU A 465 5.45 -18.42 6.90
C GLU A 465 4.85 -18.85 5.56
N LYS A 466 3.77 -19.65 5.64
CA LYS A 466 2.98 -20.07 4.49
C LYS A 466 1.72 -19.19 4.38
N PRO A 467 1.38 -18.67 3.18
CA PRO A 467 0.15 -17.91 2.97
C PRO A 467 -1.12 -18.73 3.27
N THR A 468 -2.22 -18.04 3.55
CA THR A 468 -3.57 -18.62 3.57
C THR A 468 -3.91 -19.26 2.21
N PRO A 469 -4.77 -20.29 2.14
CA PRO A 469 -5.19 -20.85 0.84
C PRO A 469 -5.80 -19.80 -0.10
N GLN A 470 -6.56 -18.85 0.45
CA GLN A 470 -7.18 -17.76 -0.29
C GLN A 470 -6.15 -16.76 -0.86
N SER A 471 -5.17 -16.33 -0.08
CA SER A 471 -4.10 -15.47 -0.59
C SER A 471 -3.11 -16.22 -1.48
N ALA A 472 -2.90 -17.53 -1.29
CA ALA A 472 -2.15 -18.39 -2.21
C ALA A 472 -2.85 -18.51 -3.58
N LEU A 473 -4.18 -18.64 -3.60
CA LEU A 473 -4.98 -18.59 -4.83
C LEU A 473 -4.85 -17.22 -5.51
N SER A 474 -5.03 -16.11 -4.77
CA SER A 474 -4.84 -14.75 -5.28
C SER A 474 -3.42 -14.52 -5.85
N LEU A 475 -2.37 -14.97 -5.15
CA LEU A 475 -0.99 -14.95 -5.63
C LEU A 475 -0.78 -15.78 -6.90
N SER A 476 -1.50 -16.89 -7.07
CA SER A 476 -1.43 -17.72 -8.27
C SER A 476 -2.12 -17.06 -9.47
N LEU A 477 -3.28 -16.43 -9.26
CA LEU A 477 -4.00 -15.65 -10.26
C LEU A 477 -3.17 -14.44 -10.72
N SER A 478 -2.52 -13.73 -9.78
CA SER A 478 -1.64 -12.58 -10.06
C SER A 478 -0.36 -12.88 -10.86
N LYS A 479 -0.12 -14.15 -11.23
CA LYS A 479 1.01 -14.59 -12.07
C LYS A 479 0.62 -14.91 -13.51
N LEU A 480 -0.67 -14.96 -13.83
CA LEU A 480 -1.14 -15.16 -15.21
C LEU A 480 -0.93 -13.85 -16.00
N PRO A 481 -0.50 -13.91 -17.28
CA PRO A 481 -0.37 -12.71 -18.10
C PRO A 481 -1.75 -12.07 -18.39
N THR A 482 -1.98 -10.86 -17.88
CA THR A 482 -3.22 -10.11 -18.09
C THR A 482 -3.23 -9.43 -19.47
N THR A 483 -3.47 -10.20 -20.53
CA THR A 483 -3.52 -9.72 -21.92
C THR A 483 -4.82 -10.07 -22.65
N GLN A 484 -5.97 -9.71 -22.07
CA GLN A 484 -7.23 -9.32 -22.77
C GLN A 484 -8.29 -8.83 -21.76
N PRO A 485 -9.36 -8.12 -22.19
CA PRO A 485 -10.37 -7.57 -21.28
C PRO A 485 -11.29 -8.65 -20.70
N PRO A 486 -11.89 -8.43 -19.52
CA PRO A 486 -12.70 -9.45 -18.84
C PRO A 486 -14.11 -9.57 -19.43
N GLN A 487 -14.46 -10.75 -19.94
CA GLN A 487 -15.85 -11.22 -20.07
C GLN A 487 -15.94 -12.74 -19.84
N THR A 488 -17.13 -13.18 -19.41
CA THR A 488 -17.44 -14.48 -18.78
C THR A 488 -16.79 -14.70 -17.40
N GLY A 489 -17.55 -15.32 -16.49
CA GLY A 489 -17.20 -15.36 -15.06
C GLY A 489 -16.03 -16.30 -14.77
N THR A 490 -15.07 -15.84 -13.98
CA THR A 490 -13.87 -16.64 -13.64
C THR A 490 -14.16 -17.64 -12.51
N THR A 491 -15.31 -17.54 -11.84
CA THR A 491 -15.71 -18.47 -10.78
C THR A 491 -17.20 -18.79 -10.88
N ALA A 492 -17.56 -20.02 -10.53
CA ALA A 492 -18.94 -20.48 -10.45
C ALA A 492 -19.16 -21.26 -9.14
N ILE A 493 -20.38 -21.23 -8.60
CA ILE A 493 -20.80 -22.07 -7.47
C ILE A 493 -21.92 -22.98 -7.96
N LEU A 494 -21.69 -24.29 -7.92
CA LEU A 494 -22.74 -25.30 -8.11
C LEU A 494 -23.37 -25.56 -6.76
N HIS A 495 -24.60 -25.11 -6.57
CA HIS A 495 -25.42 -25.54 -5.44
C HIS A 495 -25.92 -26.94 -5.74
N THR A 496 -25.54 -27.95 -4.95
CA THR A 496 -26.00 -29.35 -5.13
C THR A 496 -26.85 -29.81 -3.95
N THR A 497 -27.61 -30.88 -4.13
CA THR A 497 -28.41 -31.49 -3.05
C THR A 497 -27.59 -31.99 -1.84
N LEU A 498 -26.25 -32.04 -1.94
CA LEU A 498 -25.33 -32.36 -0.83
C LEU A 498 -24.47 -31.16 -0.37
N GLY A 499 -24.65 -29.97 -0.94
CA GLY A 499 -23.90 -28.75 -0.61
C GLY A 499 -23.22 -28.11 -1.82
N ASP A 500 -22.41 -27.08 -1.57
CA ASP A 500 -21.90 -26.19 -2.62
C ASP A 500 -20.50 -26.59 -3.11
N ILE A 501 -20.26 -26.52 -4.42
CA ILE A 501 -18.95 -26.77 -5.04
C ILE A 501 -18.53 -25.52 -5.83
N THR A 502 -17.43 -24.89 -5.41
CA THR A 502 -16.89 -23.70 -6.10
C THR A 502 -15.88 -24.12 -7.17
N LEU A 503 -16.14 -23.75 -8.41
CA LEU A 503 -15.27 -23.98 -9.57
C LEU A 503 -14.55 -22.69 -9.96
N LEU A 504 -13.23 -22.75 -10.09
CA LEU A 504 -12.45 -21.74 -10.78
C LEU A 504 -12.42 -22.09 -12.28
N LEU A 505 -12.95 -21.22 -13.12
CA LEU A 505 -13.05 -21.40 -14.57
C LEU A 505 -11.87 -20.71 -15.27
N ASN A 506 -11.44 -21.24 -16.43
CA ASN A 506 -10.25 -20.77 -17.13
C ASN A 506 -10.54 -20.42 -18.61
N PRO A 507 -11.11 -19.24 -18.89
CA PRO A 507 -11.42 -18.81 -20.26
C PRO A 507 -10.19 -18.57 -21.13
N LEU A 508 -8.97 -18.52 -20.55
CA LEU A 508 -7.72 -18.47 -21.33
C LEU A 508 -7.30 -19.85 -21.87
N ALA A 509 -7.72 -20.93 -21.21
CA ALA A 509 -7.41 -22.31 -21.62
C ALA A 509 -8.49 -22.89 -22.55
N ALA A 510 -9.77 -22.64 -22.25
CA ALA A 510 -10.90 -23.17 -23.00
C ALA A 510 -12.05 -22.12 -23.08
N PRO A 511 -11.89 -21.07 -23.91
CA PRO A 511 -12.86 -19.97 -24.00
C PRO A 511 -14.26 -20.43 -24.43
N LEU A 512 -14.38 -21.34 -25.40
CA LEU A 512 -15.69 -21.85 -25.85
C LEU A 512 -16.34 -22.70 -24.76
N ALA A 513 -15.58 -23.53 -24.05
CA ALA A 513 -16.12 -24.33 -22.95
C ALA A 513 -16.62 -23.45 -21.78
N VAL A 514 -15.90 -22.38 -21.43
CA VAL A 514 -16.32 -21.43 -20.38
C VAL A 514 -17.49 -20.54 -20.82
N GLU A 515 -17.52 -20.09 -22.08
CA GLU A 515 -18.66 -19.36 -22.65
C GLU A 515 -19.93 -20.22 -22.63
N ASN A 516 -19.83 -21.46 -23.11
CA ASN A 516 -20.89 -22.46 -23.10
C ASN A 516 -21.40 -22.72 -21.67
N PHE A 517 -20.50 -23.10 -20.75
CA PHE A 517 -20.85 -23.40 -19.36
C PHE A 517 -21.50 -22.21 -18.64
N THR A 518 -20.88 -21.02 -18.69
CA THR A 518 -21.40 -19.84 -17.97
C THR A 518 -22.70 -19.29 -18.57
N THR A 519 -22.97 -19.57 -19.85
CA THR A 519 -24.22 -19.19 -20.50
C THR A 519 -25.33 -20.20 -20.22
N HIS A 520 -25.06 -21.52 -20.22
CA HIS A 520 -26.01 -22.53 -19.72
C HIS A 520 -26.40 -22.28 -18.26
N ALA A 521 -25.44 -21.95 -17.39
CA ALA A 521 -25.69 -21.59 -16.00
C ALA A 521 -26.66 -20.38 -15.87
N ARG A 522 -26.34 -19.25 -16.53
CA ARG A 522 -27.23 -18.06 -16.54
C ARG A 522 -28.61 -18.31 -17.12
N ASN A 523 -28.72 -19.24 -18.07
CA ASN A 523 -30.00 -19.67 -18.65
C ASN A 523 -30.75 -20.71 -17.78
N THR A 524 -30.28 -20.99 -16.55
CA THR A 524 -30.82 -22.00 -15.62
C THR A 524 -30.88 -23.43 -16.19
N TYR A 525 -30.09 -23.72 -17.23
CA TYR A 525 -30.13 -24.98 -17.97
C TYR A 525 -29.66 -26.18 -17.13
N TYR A 526 -28.79 -25.95 -16.14
CA TYR A 526 -28.28 -26.97 -15.24
C TYR A 526 -29.18 -27.20 -14.00
N ASN A 527 -30.29 -26.48 -13.87
CA ASN A 527 -31.08 -26.48 -12.64
C ASN A 527 -31.95 -27.74 -12.57
N ASN A 528 -31.81 -28.50 -11.47
CA ASN A 528 -32.32 -29.86 -11.28
C ASN A 528 -31.61 -30.96 -12.11
N THR A 529 -30.52 -30.66 -12.82
CA THR A 529 -29.76 -31.67 -13.59
C THR A 529 -29.12 -32.71 -12.66
N PRO A 530 -29.30 -34.02 -12.90
CA PRO A 530 -28.74 -35.07 -12.05
C PRO A 530 -27.26 -35.35 -12.32
N PHE A 531 -26.55 -35.86 -11.31
CA PHE A 531 -25.28 -36.57 -11.49
C PHE A 531 -25.60 -38.00 -11.94
N HIS A 532 -25.84 -38.19 -13.24
CA HIS A 532 -26.28 -39.46 -13.82
C HIS A 532 -25.21 -40.55 -13.78
N ARG A 533 -23.93 -40.17 -13.60
CA ARG A 533 -22.79 -41.09 -13.61
C ARG A 533 -21.72 -40.71 -12.58
N ILE A 534 -21.35 -41.66 -11.73
CA ILE A 534 -20.38 -41.54 -10.63
C ILE A 534 -19.49 -42.77 -10.64
N ILE A 535 -18.17 -42.58 -10.66
CA ILE A 535 -17.17 -43.66 -10.62
C ILE A 535 -16.15 -43.36 -9.51
N PRO A 536 -16.20 -44.09 -8.37
CA PRO A 536 -15.29 -43.86 -7.24
C PRO A 536 -13.81 -43.95 -7.61
N LYS A 537 -13.03 -43.01 -7.08
CA LYS A 537 -11.61 -42.72 -7.33
C LYS A 537 -11.30 -42.29 -8.78
N PHE A 538 -12.30 -41.93 -9.56
CA PHE A 538 -12.14 -41.43 -10.92
C PHE A 538 -12.82 -40.07 -11.14
N MET A 539 -14.15 -40.02 -11.20
CA MET A 539 -14.90 -38.79 -11.52
C MET A 539 -16.40 -38.85 -11.16
N ILE A 540 -17.03 -37.67 -11.13
CA ILE A 540 -18.49 -37.47 -11.09
C ILE A 540 -18.92 -36.66 -12.33
N GLN A 541 -19.94 -37.10 -13.05
CA GLN A 541 -20.41 -36.53 -14.33
C GLN A 541 -21.88 -36.11 -14.26
N THR A 542 -22.18 -34.97 -14.90
CA THR A 542 -23.49 -34.30 -14.92
C THR A 542 -23.61 -33.42 -16.18
N GLY A 543 -24.58 -32.51 -16.23
CA GLY A 543 -24.82 -31.60 -17.36
C GLY A 543 -25.69 -32.18 -18.48
N ASP A 544 -26.31 -33.34 -18.27
CA ASP A 544 -27.32 -33.94 -19.17
C ASP A 544 -28.74 -33.71 -18.62
N PRO A 545 -29.61 -32.92 -19.30
CA PRO A 545 -31.00 -32.72 -18.88
C PRO A 545 -31.86 -34.00 -18.86
N LEU A 546 -31.51 -35.04 -19.63
CA LEU A 546 -32.23 -36.33 -19.64
C LEU A 546 -31.81 -37.24 -18.48
N GLY A 547 -30.58 -37.06 -18.00
CA GLY A 547 -30.01 -37.85 -16.91
C GLY A 547 -29.78 -39.32 -17.26
N ASP A 548 -29.47 -39.63 -18.52
CA ASP A 548 -29.11 -40.98 -19.00
C ASP A 548 -27.73 -41.05 -19.68
N GLY A 549 -27.10 -39.89 -19.92
CA GLY A 549 -25.80 -39.73 -20.56
C GLY A 549 -25.86 -39.50 -22.06
N THR A 550 -27.04 -39.50 -22.69
CA THR A 550 -27.21 -39.33 -24.14
C THR A 550 -27.64 -37.92 -24.56
N GLY A 551 -28.22 -37.13 -23.64
CA GLY A 551 -28.67 -35.77 -23.91
C GLY A 551 -27.61 -34.68 -23.66
N GLY A 552 -28.00 -33.44 -23.95
CA GLY A 552 -27.22 -32.24 -23.65
C GLY A 552 -26.53 -31.62 -24.86
N GLU A 553 -27.09 -30.52 -25.38
CA GLU A 553 -26.54 -29.75 -26.51
C GLU A 553 -25.79 -28.50 -26.00
N SER A 554 -24.94 -27.90 -26.84
CA SER A 554 -24.25 -26.64 -26.58
C SER A 554 -25.13 -25.41 -26.84
N ILE A 555 -24.74 -24.23 -26.34
CA ILE A 555 -25.47 -22.97 -26.54
C ILE A 555 -25.64 -22.55 -28.01
N TRP A 556 -24.83 -23.12 -28.93
CA TRP A 556 -24.87 -22.83 -30.36
C TRP A 556 -25.80 -23.77 -31.16
N ALA A 557 -26.55 -24.65 -30.50
CA ALA A 557 -27.50 -25.57 -31.12
C ALA A 557 -28.63 -24.85 -31.89
N GLY A 558 -29.01 -23.65 -31.44
CA GLY A 558 -30.04 -22.83 -32.08
C GLY A 558 -29.54 -21.97 -33.27
N PRO A 559 -30.46 -21.31 -33.99
CA PRO A 559 -30.11 -20.29 -34.97
C PRO A 559 -29.32 -19.13 -34.33
N PRO A 560 -28.35 -18.50 -35.03
CA PRO A 560 -28.01 -18.70 -36.44
C PRO A 560 -26.97 -19.80 -36.69
N HIS A 561 -26.44 -20.45 -35.64
CA HIS A 561 -25.27 -21.33 -35.76
C HIS A 561 -25.62 -22.79 -36.03
N ASN A 562 -26.71 -23.29 -35.44
CA ASN A 562 -27.26 -24.63 -35.66
C ASN A 562 -26.24 -25.78 -35.43
N LYS A 563 -25.40 -25.63 -34.40
CA LYS A 563 -24.32 -26.55 -34.01
C LYS A 563 -24.61 -27.15 -32.63
N PRO A 564 -25.11 -28.40 -32.54
CA PRO A 564 -25.36 -29.04 -31.25
C PRO A 564 -24.06 -29.25 -30.44
N TYR A 565 -22.91 -29.36 -31.11
CA TYR A 565 -21.60 -29.57 -30.48
C TYR A 565 -20.55 -28.54 -30.90
N PHE A 566 -19.52 -28.37 -30.07
CA PHE A 566 -18.35 -27.55 -30.37
C PHE A 566 -17.02 -28.32 -30.23
N ARG A 567 -15.99 -27.77 -30.88
CA ARG A 567 -14.63 -28.32 -30.99
C ARG A 567 -13.94 -28.50 -29.63
N ASP A 568 -12.88 -29.30 -29.57
CA ASP A 568 -12.03 -29.41 -28.39
C ASP A 568 -11.00 -28.27 -28.25
N GLU A 569 -10.69 -27.91 -27.00
CA GLU A 569 -9.76 -26.85 -26.62
C GLU A 569 -8.68 -27.42 -25.67
N ILE A 570 -7.63 -27.99 -26.27
CA ILE A 570 -6.62 -28.82 -25.60
C ILE A 570 -5.42 -27.96 -25.14
N ALA A 571 -5.60 -27.21 -24.05
CA ALA A 571 -4.57 -26.35 -23.45
C ALA A 571 -3.72 -27.08 -22.39
N LEU A 572 -2.94 -28.08 -22.82
CA LEU A 572 -2.12 -28.94 -21.94
C LEU A 572 -0.95 -28.24 -21.24
N ASP A 573 -0.62 -27.01 -21.59
CA ASP A 573 0.33 -26.15 -20.87
C ASP A 573 -0.31 -25.49 -19.64
N VAL A 574 -1.65 -25.34 -19.61
CA VAL A 574 -2.39 -24.63 -18.55
C VAL A 574 -3.23 -25.55 -17.67
N LEU A 575 -3.94 -26.53 -18.25
CA LEU A 575 -4.80 -27.47 -17.52
C LEU A 575 -4.53 -28.93 -17.91
N ARG A 576 -4.55 -29.80 -16.90
CA ARG A 576 -4.37 -31.26 -17.01
C ARG A 576 -5.19 -32.00 -15.96
N HIS A 577 -5.27 -33.31 -16.13
CA HIS A 577 -5.80 -34.27 -15.17
C HIS A 577 -4.68 -34.82 -14.24
N ASP A 578 -3.67 -33.99 -13.97
CA ASP A 578 -2.43 -34.24 -13.20
C ASP A 578 -2.66 -34.56 -11.71
N ARG A 579 -3.79 -34.10 -11.18
CA ARG A 579 -4.27 -34.22 -9.80
C ARG A 579 -5.81 -34.06 -9.82
N PRO A 580 -6.53 -34.47 -8.77
CA PRO A 580 -7.98 -34.40 -8.75
C PRO A 580 -8.57 -32.99 -8.91
N TYR A 581 -9.90 -32.97 -8.97
CA TYR A 581 -10.77 -31.80 -9.02
C TYR A 581 -10.76 -31.02 -10.35
N THR A 582 -10.13 -31.55 -11.41
CA THR A 582 -10.20 -30.96 -12.77
C THR A 582 -11.62 -31.04 -13.30
N VAL A 583 -12.11 -29.94 -13.85
CA VAL A 583 -13.43 -29.85 -14.51
C VAL A 583 -13.22 -29.86 -16.01
N SER A 584 -13.86 -30.82 -16.69
CA SER A 584 -13.66 -31.08 -18.11
C SER A 584 -14.96 -31.45 -18.81
N MET A 585 -15.08 -31.10 -20.09
CA MET A 585 -16.23 -31.46 -20.92
C MET A 585 -16.29 -32.97 -21.13
N ALA A 586 -17.49 -33.54 -21.02
CA ALA A 586 -17.77 -34.90 -21.47
C ALA A 586 -18.11 -34.84 -22.97
N ASN A 587 -17.37 -35.60 -23.77
CA ASN A 587 -17.54 -35.71 -25.21
C ASN A 587 -17.65 -37.20 -25.60
N SER A 588 -18.22 -37.48 -26.78
CA SER A 588 -18.39 -38.83 -27.33
C SER A 588 -17.29 -39.19 -28.36
N GLY A 589 -16.22 -38.40 -28.39
CA GLY A 589 -15.18 -38.38 -29.41
C GLY A 589 -14.68 -36.95 -29.67
N PRO A 590 -13.68 -36.76 -30.53
CA PRO A 590 -13.14 -35.44 -30.86
C PRO A 590 -14.22 -34.47 -31.36
N ASP A 591 -14.13 -33.21 -30.95
CA ASP A 591 -14.99 -32.09 -31.37
C ASP A 591 -16.50 -32.28 -31.10
N SER A 592 -16.85 -33.09 -30.10
CA SER A 592 -18.25 -33.40 -29.73
C SER A 592 -18.68 -32.88 -28.35
N ASN A 593 -18.20 -31.71 -27.95
CA ASN A 593 -18.57 -31.10 -26.66
C ASN A 593 -20.00 -30.53 -26.71
N GLY A 594 -20.88 -30.98 -25.81
CA GLY A 594 -22.26 -30.49 -25.64
C GLY A 594 -22.40 -29.63 -24.38
N SER A 595 -23.38 -29.95 -23.52
CA SER A 595 -23.52 -29.35 -22.17
C SER A 595 -22.98 -30.22 -21.03
N GLN A 596 -22.69 -31.51 -21.28
CA GLN A 596 -22.21 -32.44 -20.26
C GLN A 596 -20.76 -32.15 -19.81
N PHE A 597 -20.49 -32.32 -18.52
CA PHE A 597 -19.16 -32.16 -17.94
C PHE A 597 -18.94 -33.11 -16.76
N PHE A 598 -17.67 -33.30 -16.38
CA PHE A 598 -17.28 -34.09 -15.21
C PHE A 598 -16.25 -33.37 -14.35
N ILE A 599 -16.20 -33.75 -13.07
CA ILE A 599 -15.20 -33.33 -12.09
C ILE A 599 -14.41 -34.57 -11.66
N THR A 600 -13.08 -34.56 -11.80
CA THR A 600 -12.26 -35.69 -11.36
C THR A 600 -12.14 -35.77 -9.84
N THR A 601 -12.12 -36.99 -9.31
CA THR A 601 -11.85 -37.30 -7.90
C THR A 601 -10.50 -38.00 -7.69
N GLY A 602 -9.90 -38.51 -8.78
CA GLY A 602 -8.55 -39.06 -8.84
C GLY A 602 -7.65 -38.37 -9.86
N LYS A 603 -6.43 -38.90 -10.03
CA LYS A 603 -5.50 -38.53 -11.11
C LYS A 603 -5.89 -39.30 -12.38
N ALA A 604 -5.99 -38.62 -13.52
CA ALA A 604 -6.56 -39.19 -14.74
C ALA A 604 -5.86 -38.74 -16.04
N GLU A 605 -4.52 -38.73 -16.07
CA GLU A 605 -3.69 -38.28 -17.21
C GLU A 605 -4.04 -38.91 -18.57
N TRP A 606 -4.69 -40.07 -18.61
CA TRP A 606 -5.16 -40.69 -19.87
C TRP A 606 -6.32 -39.93 -20.55
N LEU A 607 -6.87 -38.91 -19.91
CA LEU A 607 -7.86 -37.97 -20.44
C LEU A 607 -7.21 -36.70 -21.06
N ASP A 608 -5.94 -36.43 -20.73
CA ASP A 608 -5.19 -35.33 -21.33
C ASP A 608 -5.07 -35.54 -22.85
N GLY A 609 -5.40 -34.51 -23.63
CA GLY A 609 -5.44 -34.61 -25.09
C GLY A 609 -6.70 -35.23 -25.69
N LYS A 610 -7.72 -35.54 -24.88
CA LYS A 610 -9.01 -36.10 -25.33
C LYS A 610 -10.24 -35.32 -24.86
N HIS A 611 -10.14 -34.68 -23.69
CA HIS A 611 -11.22 -33.91 -23.10
C HIS A 611 -10.79 -32.47 -22.86
N THR A 612 -11.67 -31.54 -23.20
CA THR A 612 -11.47 -30.10 -22.98
C THR A 612 -11.57 -29.78 -21.48
N ALA A 613 -10.42 -29.55 -20.84
CA ALA A 613 -10.34 -29.15 -19.44
C ALA A 613 -10.49 -27.62 -19.30
N PHE A 614 -11.55 -27.17 -18.63
CA PHE A 614 -11.96 -25.76 -18.61
C PHE A 614 -12.01 -25.13 -17.20
N GLY A 615 -11.80 -25.91 -16.15
CA GLY A 615 -11.76 -25.38 -14.78
C GLY A 615 -11.20 -26.36 -13.74
N ARG A 616 -11.28 -25.97 -12.47
CA ARG A 616 -10.94 -26.82 -11.32
C ARG A 616 -11.81 -26.48 -10.11
N ALA A 617 -12.33 -27.48 -9.38
CA ALA A 617 -12.98 -27.21 -8.09
C ALA A 617 -11.92 -26.76 -7.06
N VAL A 618 -12.23 -25.69 -6.33
CA VAL A 618 -11.33 -25.03 -5.37
C VAL A 618 -11.89 -24.98 -3.94
N ALA A 619 -13.21 -25.12 -3.77
CA ALA A 619 -13.89 -25.32 -2.50
C ALA A 619 -15.08 -26.29 -2.69
N GLY A 620 -15.60 -26.84 -1.58
CA GLY A 620 -16.58 -27.94 -1.64
C GLY A 620 -15.95 -29.30 -2.00
N LEU A 621 -14.65 -29.49 -1.76
CA LEU A 621 -13.95 -30.75 -2.07
C LEU A 621 -14.47 -31.94 -1.25
N ASP A 622 -14.98 -31.65 -0.05
CA ASP A 622 -15.71 -32.61 0.77
C ASP A 622 -17.11 -32.93 0.20
N VAL A 623 -17.78 -31.97 -0.45
CA VAL A 623 -19.03 -32.21 -1.19
C VAL A 623 -18.75 -33.12 -2.37
N VAL A 624 -17.70 -32.86 -3.16
CA VAL A 624 -17.27 -33.73 -4.28
C VAL A 624 -17.07 -35.18 -3.81
N HIS A 625 -16.36 -35.40 -2.70
CA HIS A 625 -16.18 -36.74 -2.13
C HIS A 625 -17.45 -37.31 -1.47
N ARG A 626 -18.38 -36.48 -0.97
CA ARG A 626 -19.69 -36.93 -0.47
C ARG A 626 -20.62 -37.36 -1.60
N ILE A 627 -20.57 -36.71 -2.77
CA ILE A 627 -21.26 -37.11 -3.99
C ILE A 627 -20.67 -38.44 -4.50
N GLU A 628 -19.34 -38.53 -4.60
CA GLU A 628 -18.61 -39.76 -4.97
C GLU A 628 -18.93 -40.95 -4.06
N GLY A 629 -19.14 -40.71 -2.76
CA GLY A 629 -19.47 -41.72 -1.76
C GLY A 629 -20.93 -42.18 -1.74
N VAL A 630 -21.80 -41.68 -2.63
CA VAL A 630 -23.19 -42.14 -2.74
C VAL A 630 -23.23 -43.57 -3.29
N ARG A 631 -24.19 -44.37 -2.81
CA ARG A 631 -24.40 -45.73 -3.33
C ARG A 631 -24.86 -45.67 -4.78
N CYS A 632 -24.20 -46.41 -5.66
CA CYS A 632 -24.50 -46.45 -7.08
C CYS A 632 -24.82 -47.87 -7.54
N TRP A 633 -25.88 -48.02 -8.33
CA TRP A 633 -26.12 -49.21 -9.12
C TRP A 633 -25.32 -49.11 -10.43
N ARG A 634 -24.30 -49.96 -10.57
CA ARG A 634 -23.23 -49.87 -11.58
C ARG A 634 -22.45 -48.55 -11.45
N GLU A 635 -22.89 -47.51 -12.13
CA GLU A 635 -22.29 -46.17 -12.15
C GLU A 635 -23.34 -45.07 -11.90
N ARG A 636 -24.63 -45.40 -11.75
CA ARG A 636 -25.72 -44.42 -11.50
C ARG A 636 -26.12 -44.43 -10.02
N PRO A 637 -26.29 -43.27 -9.36
CA PRO A 637 -26.76 -43.21 -7.97
C PRO A 637 -28.09 -43.96 -7.73
N GLU A 638 -28.21 -44.62 -6.58
CA GLU A 638 -29.47 -45.17 -6.05
C GLU A 638 -30.42 -44.07 -5.57
N VAL A 639 -29.86 -42.92 -5.17
CA VAL A 639 -30.57 -41.71 -4.75
C VAL A 639 -30.03 -40.55 -5.56
N ASP A 640 -30.90 -39.85 -6.29
CA ASP A 640 -30.50 -38.75 -7.17
C ASP A 640 -29.77 -37.63 -6.41
N VAL A 641 -28.48 -37.45 -6.72
CA VAL A 641 -27.77 -36.20 -6.48
C VAL A 641 -28.05 -35.27 -7.66
N ARG A 642 -28.38 -34.01 -7.41
CA ARG A 642 -28.71 -33.02 -8.45
C ARG A 642 -28.01 -31.69 -8.20
N ILE A 643 -27.72 -30.98 -9.28
CA ILE A 643 -27.50 -29.53 -9.25
C ILE A 643 -28.87 -28.89 -8.97
N VAL A 644 -28.92 -27.96 -8.02
CA VAL A 644 -30.10 -27.15 -7.69
C VAL A 644 -30.09 -25.88 -8.55
N ASP A 645 -28.96 -25.18 -8.54
CA ASP A 645 -28.71 -23.92 -9.26
C ASP A 645 -27.21 -23.72 -9.49
N VAL A 646 -26.82 -22.79 -10.38
CA VAL A 646 -25.42 -22.46 -10.67
C VAL A 646 -25.20 -20.94 -10.69
N GLU A 647 -24.67 -20.40 -9.59
CA GLU A 647 -24.28 -18.98 -9.50
C GLU A 647 -22.96 -18.73 -10.28
N ILE A 648 -22.89 -17.63 -11.03
CA ILE A 648 -21.68 -17.19 -11.74
C ILE A 648 -21.20 -15.86 -11.15
N LEU A 649 -19.93 -15.81 -10.74
CA LEU A 649 -19.25 -14.67 -10.09
C LEU A 649 -18.28 -13.94 -11.05
#